data_AF-A0A3M1T984-F1
#
_entry.id   AF-A0A3M1T984-F1
#
_cell.length_a   1.000
_cell.length_b   1.000
_cell.length_c   1.000
_cell.angle_alpha   90.00
_cell.angle_beta   90.00
_cell.angle_gamma   90.00
#
_symmetry.space_group_name_H-M   'P 1'
#
loop_
_entity.id
_entity.type
_entity.pdbx_description
1 polymer ?
#
loop_
_entity_poly.entity_id
_entity_poly.type
_entity_poly.pdbx_seq_one_letter_code
_entity_poly.pdbx_strand_id
1 'polypeptide(L)'
;MSLPRSSREPDAPGEEAPAAGGPSPGFAPAEAEAAREGGAPPAAASEGSEIPKTSAAAGAGATPAAHTPPGTEEEEDEEPYTAARFFDNPSFGRALRYTFAEKRLARAVFVSALLLVVMLAGMQEVFGRAQLGLYHAKISFGRLAFLGMVGVEALLLCVLAPAGFLYLFEAERREESFDQVVASGVSPHRVVFGRFLACAAFVGVVLFSSLPFFLMAVVLDGASLGEVLRAYLVLGGFALALLSLSAASSVGLDDAALPVLIAVVAILVTLGGALSRRAPPEFAAFSPVRHLLLGFDDVARSLNLGSLKPPRPFGYELSCASLSLLYYGFLSAIGLGYAYVGPGLELTQGLDSFDSVATSRRTEARQARRGVARQLLRTVQMRFFYENASPRARRLAPALRLALILFLFAGAHAIFLGGHWPEGLPKGGPPRRLVGNYLGFCAVSFALVAFLATSSRSALLARHPIALGPLRLGKFPGLVVVVFCGLALPPLLWWSACALTGVPWALMTPERVVGLYVLAAGTALLVFAVGFLCSMLTTNPVTATGWTLVALFGLNIIPLVWLPLFTGNVVGPGSAFFLDFSPLSAGYAIARPGEPFSLDRYEGDLEAHYEHLPSWEHYAVFALVIGAACLVAAVVLAVRERRAQAEARA
;
A
#
# COMPACT_ATOMS: atom_id res chain seq x y z
N MET A 1 7.09 -21.50 72.20
CA MET A 1 8.47 -21.99 72.44
C MET A 1 9.38 -21.21 71.50
N SER A 2 10.35 -20.49 72.08
CA SER A 2 11.50 -19.77 71.50
C SER A 2 11.29 -18.65 70.45
N LEU A 3 11.71 -17.47 70.90
CA LEU A 3 11.74 -16.10 70.36
C LEU A 3 12.97 -15.80 69.44
N PRO A 4 13.11 -14.57 68.90
CA PRO A 4 13.81 -14.22 67.65
C PRO A 4 15.17 -13.49 67.83
N ARG A 5 15.82 -13.11 66.71
CA ARG A 5 16.91 -12.11 66.58
C ARG A 5 16.72 -11.38 65.24
N SER A 6 16.57 -10.04 65.14
CA SER A 6 17.54 -8.93 65.36
C SER A 6 18.82 -9.11 64.52
N SER A 7 19.45 -8.14 63.85
CA SER A 7 19.39 -6.66 63.82
C SER A 7 20.58 -6.21 62.94
N ARG A 8 20.45 -5.15 62.10
CA ARG A 8 21.41 -4.03 61.87
C ARG A 8 21.32 -3.41 60.46
N GLU A 9 20.93 -2.12 60.45
CA GLU A 9 21.37 -1.06 59.52
C GLU A 9 22.82 -0.60 59.86
N PRO A 10 23.34 0.54 59.33
CA PRO A 10 23.57 0.98 57.94
C PRO A 10 25.07 1.37 57.74
N ASP A 11 25.48 1.80 56.54
CA ASP A 11 26.47 2.90 56.36
C ASP A 11 26.61 3.28 54.86
N ALA A 12 26.61 4.59 54.61
CA ALA A 12 26.85 5.26 53.33
C ALA A 12 28.33 5.77 53.27
N PRO A 13 28.67 6.81 52.49
CA PRO A 13 28.84 6.92 51.04
C PRO A 13 30.33 7.10 50.65
N GLY A 14 30.65 7.06 49.34
CA GLY A 14 31.98 7.38 48.83
C GLY A 14 31.92 8.12 47.50
N GLU A 15 32.21 9.42 47.55
CA GLU A 15 32.58 10.28 46.42
C GLU A 15 33.85 9.75 45.73
N GLU A 16 33.94 9.88 44.40
CA GLU A 16 35.12 10.49 43.76
C GLU A 16 34.82 10.89 42.31
N ALA A 17 35.19 12.12 41.98
CA ALA A 17 35.00 12.81 40.72
C ALA A 17 36.28 12.72 39.84
N PRO A 18 36.33 13.35 38.65
CA PRO A 18 37.05 12.85 37.47
C PRO A 18 38.51 13.30 37.35
N ALA A 19 39.30 12.54 36.60
CA ALA A 19 40.62 12.96 36.11
C ALA A 19 40.69 12.92 34.59
N ALA A 20 41.11 14.06 34.05
CA ALA A 20 41.39 14.35 32.67
C ALA A 20 42.77 13.82 32.22
N GLY A 21 42.97 13.74 30.91
CA GLY A 21 44.25 14.05 30.28
C GLY A 21 44.99 12.89 29.62
N GLY A 22 45.21 13.02 28.30
CA GLY A 22 46.23 12.24 27.58
C GLY A 22 46.01 12.17 26.08
N PRO A 23 46.78 12.92 25.26
CA PRO A 23 46.66 12.93 23.81
C PRO A 23 47.43 11.75 23.18
N SER A 24 46.93 11.21 22.08
CA SER A 24 47.65 10.23 21.25
C SER A 24 47.87 10.76 19.82
N PRO A 25 48.92 10.27 19.13
CA PRO A 25 49.79 11.12 18.33
C PRO A 25 49.57 11.02 16.82
N GLY A 26 49.95 12.11 16.14
CA GLY A 26 50.80 12.11 14.94
C GLY A 26 50.41 11.24 13.75
N PHE A 27 49.70 11.84 12.78
CA PHE A 27 49.84 11.47 11.37
C PHE A 27 50.60 12.59 10.65
N ALA A 28 51.83 12.27 10.24
CA ALA A 28 52.61 13.08 9.32
C ALA A 28 52.18 12.81 7.86
N PRO A 29 52.30 13.79 6.95
CA PRO A 29 52.00 13.64 5.54
C PRO A 29 53.23 13.13 4.76
N ALA A 30 53.02 12.20 3.83
CA ALA A 30 54.02 11.81 2.86
C ALA A 30 54.00 12.77 1.65
N GLU A 31 55.14 13.43 1.42
CA GLU A 31 55.88 13.66 0.16
C GLU A 31 55.09 13.44 -1.15
N ALA A 32 54.91 14.39 -2.08
CA ALA A 32 55.85 15.29 -2.77
C ALA A 32 56.96 14.57 -3.56
N GLU A 33 56.69 14.21 -4.82
CA GLU A 33 57.71 14.27 -5.88
C GLU A 33 57.13 14.40 -7.31
N ALA A 34 57.49 15.53 -7.94
CA ALA A 34 57.88 15.80 -9.34
C ALA A 34 57.03 15.28 -10.53
N ALA A 35 57.01 15.88 -11.72
CA ALA A 35 57.32 17.18 -12.34
C ALA A 35 57.18 16.95 -13.86
N ARG A 36 56.83 18.00 -14.63
CA ARG A 36 56.85 18.10 -16.12
C ARG A 36 55.67 17.38 -16.81
N GLU A 37 54.96 17.89 -17.81
CA GLU A 37 55.17 18.88 -18.89
C GLU A 37 53.80 19.59 -19.11
N GLY A 38 53.67 20.88 -19.43
CA GLY A 38 54.31 21.57 -20.55
C GLY A 38 53.51 21.41 -21.84
N GLY A 39 52.25 21.86 -21.91
CA GLY A 39 51.42 21.78 -23.12
C GLY A 39 50.50 22.98 -23.29
N ALA A 40 50.90 23.90 -24.16
CA ALA A 40 50.14 25.08 -24.58
C ALA A 40 48.85 24.70 -25.34
N PRO A 41 47.79 25.52 -25.30
CA PRO A 41 46.58 25.29 -26.07
C PRO A 41 46.79 25.65 -27.55
N PRO A 42 46.36 24.79 -28.50
CA PRO A 42 46.34 25.18 -29.90
C PRO A 42 45.18 26.15 -30.16
N ALA A 43 45.55 27.33 -30.67
CA ALA A 43 44.67 28.24 -31.37
C ALA A 43 44.25 27.65 -32.72
N ALA A 44 42.94 27.51 -32.94
CA ALA A 44 42.28 27.34 -34.24
C ALA A 44 40.76 27.28 -33.94
N ALA A 45 39.84 27.84 -34.71
CA ALA A 45 39.89 28.71 -35.87
C ALA A 45 38.51 29.40 -35.89
N SER A 46 38.49 30.67 -36.27
CA SER A 46 37.26 31.39 -36.58
C SER A 46 36.69 30.86 -37.89
N GLU A 47 35.66 30.02 -37.82
CA GLU A 47 34.83 29.72 -38.99
C GLU A 47 33.79 30.82 -39.16
N GLY A 48 33.92 31.52 -40.29
CA GLY A 48 33.00 32.56 -40.72
C GLY A 48 31.65 31.97 -41.07
N SER A 49 30.60 32.47 -40.41
CA SER A 49 29.22 32.29 -40.82
C SER A 49 28.95 33.16 -42.05
N GLU A 50 29.03 32.55 -43.23
CA GLU A 50 28.51 33.12 -44.47
C GLU A 50 26.98 33.09 -44.44
N ILE A 51 26.39 34.28 -44.37
CA ILE A 51 24.97 34.52 -44.57
C ILE A 51 24.65 34.34 -46.06
N PRO A 52 23.78 33.41 -46.47
CA PRO A 52 23.33 33.35 -47.85
C PRO A 52 22.38 34.53 -48.11
N LYS A 53 22.80 35.46 -48.96
CA LYS A 53 21.92 36.45 -49.58
C LYS A 53 20.97 35.73 -50.54
N THR A 54 19.72 35.54 -50.15
CA THR A 54 18.65 35.16 -51.08
C THR A 54 18.30 36.36 -51.95
N SER A 55 18.63 36.23 -53.23
CA SER A 55 18.27 37.13 -54.32
C SER A 55 16.76 37.13 -54.55
N ALA A 56 16.18 38.32 -54.55
CA ALA A 56 14.87 38.57 -55.13
C ALA A 56 14.92 38.31 -56.64
N ALA A 57 14.12 37.36 -57.12
CA ALA A 57 13.79 37.20 -58.53
C ALA A 57 12.28 37.31 -58.69
N ALA A 58 11.86 38.47 -59.21
CA ALA A 58 10.52 38.70 -59.72
C ALA A 58 10.33 37.84 -60.99
N GLY A 59 9.30 36.99 -60.98
CA GLY A 59 8.85 36.24 -62.14
C GLY A 59 7.33 36.30 -62.19
N ALA A 60 6.82 37.25 -62.98
CA ALA A 60 5.41 37.43 -63.26
C ALA A 60 4.94 36.41 -64.31
N GLY A 61 3.75 35.84 -64.08
CA GLY A 61 2.87 35.36 -65.13
C GLY A 61 2.79 33.85 -65.31
N ALA A 62 1.74 33.23 -64.75
CA ALA A 62 0.99 32.15 -65.40
C ALA A 62 -0.27 31.78 -64.59
N THR A 63 -1.43 32.08 -65.18
CA THR A 63 -2.76 31.41 -65.08
C THR A 63 -3.31 30.91 -63.74
N PRO A 64 -4.56 31.29 -63.37
CA PRO A 64 -5.25 30.76 -62.19
C PRO A 64 -5.71 29.32 -62.47
N ALA A 65 -4.85 28.35 -62.15
CA ALA A 65 -5.28 26.97 -62.01
C ALA A 65 -6.23 26.90 -60.80
N ALA A 66 -7.39 26.28 -61.00
CA ALA A 66 -8.38 26.07 -59.97
C ALA A 66 -7.71 25.51 -58.70
N HIS A 67 -7.75 26.30 -57.62
CA HIS A 67 -7.37 25.88 -56.29
C HIS A 67 -8.34 24.77 -55.89
N THR A 68 -7.98 23.53 -56.23
CA THR A 68 -8.43 22.39 -55.46
C THR A 68 -7.91 22.70 -54.05
N PRO A 69 -8.79 22.85 -53.03
CA PRO A 69 -8.31 23.06 -51.68
C PRO A 69 -7.30 21.95 -51.42
N PRO A 70 -6.07 22.25 -50.94
CA PRO A 70 -5.12 21.21 -50.58
C PRO A 70 -5.92 20.25 -49.72
N GLY A 71 -6.11 19.04 -50.23
CA GLY A 71 -6.71 17.98 -49.45
C GLY A 71 -5.91 18.01 -48.17
N THR A 72 -6.60 18.17 -47.05
CA THR A 72 -6.07 17.79 -45.76
C THR A 72 -5.86 16.28 -45.80
N GLU A 73 -4.92 15.83 -46.64
CA GLU A 73 -3.90 14.92 -46.19
C GLU A 73 -3.25 15.66 -45.02
N GLU A 74 -3.95 15.64 -43.89
CA GLU A 74 -3.27 15.39 -42.64
C GLU A 74 -2.45 14.15 -42.97
N GLU A 75 -1.22 14.35 -43.49
CA GLU A 75 -0.11 13.51 -43.10
C GLU A 75 -0.28 13.48 -41.58
N GLU A 76 -0.98 12.44 -41.10
CA GLU A 76 -0.77 11.93 -39.77
C GLU A 76 0.74 11.78 -39.77
N ASP A 77 1.43 12.81 -39.25
CA ASP A 77 2.80 12.73 -38.80
C ASP A 77 2.77 11.55 -37.85
N GLU A 78 2.91 10.35 -38.41
CA GLU A 78 2.95 9.09 -37.71
C GLU A 78 4.16 9.28 -36.85
N GLU A 79 3.91 9.71 -35.60
CA GLU A 79 4.95 10.00 -34.62
C GLU A 79 5.92 8.83 -34.74
N PRO A 80 7.17 9.02 -35.20
CA PRO A 80 8.04 7.91 -35.64
C PRO A 80 8.30 6.88 -34.52
N TYR A 81 7.90 7.23 -33.30
CA TYR A 81 7.94 6.41 -32.12
C TYR A 81 6.70 5.53 -31.88
N THR A 82 5.57 5.72 -32.58
CA THR A 82 4.33 4.95 -32.37
C THR A 82 4.38 3.54 -32.96
N ALA A 83 5.14 3.34 -34.04
CA ALA A 83 5.24 2.04 -34.73
C ALA A 83 6.19 1.01 -34.08
N ALA A 84 7.04 1.44 -33.14
CA ALA A 84 7.96 0.53 -32.45
C ALA A 84 7.15 -0.53 -31.67
N ARG A 85 7.33 -1.81 -32.03
CA ARG A 85 6.61 -2.93 -31.39
C ARG A 85 7.03 -2.97 -29.92
N PHE A 86 6.19 -3.55 -29.07
CA PHE A 86 6.44 -3.61 -27.62
C PHE A 86 7.83 -4.18 -27.26
N PHE A 87 8.33 -5.16 -28.02
CA PHE A 87 9.67 -5.75 -27.82
C PHE A 87 10.83 -4.85 -28.26
N ASP A 88 10.55 -3.84 -29.09
CA ASP A 88 11.51 -2.81 -29.50
C ASP A 88 11.64 -1.71 -28.44
N ASN A 89 10.93 -1.84 -27.31
CA ASN A 89 11.02 -0.90 -26.20
C ASN A 89 12.45 -0.95 -25.60
N PRO A 90 13.24 0.12 -25.76
CA PRO A 90 14.63 0.12 -25.32
C PRO A 90 14.76 -0.02 -23.80
N SER A 91 13.74 0.41 -23.04
CA SER A 91 13.73 0.25 -21.58
C SER A 91 13.59 -1.22 -21.17
N PHE A 92 12.78 -2.01 -21.89
CA PHE A 92 12.62 -3.44 -21.65
C PHE A 92 13.91 -4.17 -21.99
N GLY A 93 14.48 -3.92 -23.17
CA GLY A 93 15.75 -4.53 -23.59
C GLY A 93 16.90 -4.19 -22.65
N ARG A 94 17.03 -2.92 -22.24
CA ARG A 94 18.00 -2.47 -21.22
C ARG A 94 17.75 -3.19 -19.90
N ALA A 95 16.53 -3.13 -19.36
CA ALA A 95 16.18 -3.76 -18.08
C ALA A 95 16.41 -5.28 -18.09
N LEU A 96 16.09 -5.97 -19.18
CA LEU A 96 16.37 -7.38 -19.36
C LEU A 96 17.87 -7.64 -19.33
N ARG A 97 18.68 -6.86 -20.07
CA ARG A 97 20.15 -6.99 -20.01
C ARG A 97 20.68 -6.77 -18.61
N TYR A 98 20.27 -5.73 -17.88
CA TYR A 98 20.72 -5.55 -16.50
C TYR A 98 20.30 -6.69 -15.56
N THR A 99 19.11 -7.24 -15.78
CA THR A 99 18.56 -8.29 -14.92
C THR A 99 19.19 -9.65 -15.22
N PHE A 100 19.47 -9.96 -16.49
CA PHE A 100 19.97 -11.25 -16.97
C PHE A 100 21.48 -11.31 -17.22
N ALA A 101 22.11 -10.21 -17.64
CA ALA A 101 23.56 -10.17 -17.92
C ALA A 101 24.38 -10.03 -16.64
N GLU A 102 23.82 -9.44 -15.58
CA GLU A 102 24.50 -9.44 -14.29
C GLU A 102 24.43 -10.82 -13.63
N LYS A 103 25.44 -11.11 -12.80
CA LYS A 103 25.49 -12.30 -11.92
C LYS A 103 24.26 -12.42 -10.99
N ARG A 104 23.34 -11.44 -10.99
CA ARG A 104 22.10 -11.43 -10.22
C ARG A 104 21.19 -12.60 -10.55
N LEU A 105 20.94 -12.91 -11.83
CA LEU A 105 20.09 -14.04 -12.20
C LEU A 105 20.68 -15.35 -11.71
N ALA A 106 21.96 -15.60 -12.03
CA ALA A 106 22.66 -16.79 -11.58
C ALA A 106 22.64 -16.92 -10.05
N ARG A 107 22.87 -15.82 -9.32
CA ARG A 107 22.76 -15.78 -7.85
C ARG A 107 21.35 -16.05 -7.36
N ALA A 108 20.32 -15.47 -7.97
CA ALA A 108 18.93 -15.66 -7.56
C ALA A 108 18.46 -17.10 -7.78
N VAL A 109 18.76 -17.67 -8.96
CA VAL A 109 18.50 -19.08 -9.28
C VAL A 109 19.28 -20.01 -8.34
N PHE A 110 20.57 -19.70 -8.11
CA PHE A 110 21.40 -20.48 -7.17
C PHE A 110 20.86 -20.41 -5.74
N VAL A 111 20.48 -19.22 -5.25
CA VAL A 111 19.91 -19.04 -3.90
C VAL A 111 18.56 -19.74 -3.79
N SER A 112 17.69 -19.65 -4.80
CA SER A 112 16.42 -20.38 -4.84
C SER A 112 16.66 -21.89 -4.76
N ALA A 113 17.53 -22.44 -5.63
CA ALA A 113 17.88 -23.85 -5.62
C ALA A 113 18.50 -24.28 -4.28
N LEU A 114 19.42 -23.48 -3.72
CA LEU A 114 20.03 -23.75 -2.42
C LEU A 114 19.00 -23.76 -1.30
N LEU A 115 18.07 -22.80 -1.27
CA LEU A 115 17.00 -22.76 -0.27
C LEU A 115 16.07 -23.97 -0.39
N LEU A 116 15.75 -24.40 -1.61
CA LEU A 116 14.93 -25.60 -1.84
C LEU A 116 15.67 -26.87 -1.39
N VAL A 117 16.97 -26.99 -1.66
CA VAL A 117 17.79 -28.12 -1.17
C VAL A 117 17.89 -28.13 0.35
N VAL A 118 18.19 -26.98 0.97
CA VAL A 118 18.28 -26.85 2.43
C VAL A 118 16.92 -27.17 3.07
N MET A 119 15.83 -26.71 2.47
CA MET A 119 14.49 -27.06 2.91
C MET A 119 14.24 -28.57 2.81
N LEU A 120 14.51 -29.19 1.67
CA LEU A 120 14.30 -30.63 1.49
C LEU A 120 15.15 -31.45 2.47
N ALA A 121 16.41 -31.05 2.69
CA ALA A 121 17.29 -31.67 3.68
C ALA A 121 16.77 -31.46 5.11
N GLY A 122 16.33 -30.25 5.46
CA GLY A 122 15.74 -29.93 6.75
C GLY A 122 14.47 -30.73 7.01
N MET A 123 13.63 -30.93 6.00
CA MET A 123 12.48 -31.80 6.08
C MET A 123 12.86 -33.25 6.28
N GLN A 124 13.79 -33.78 5.47
CA GLN A 124 14.28 -35.15 5.61
C GLN A 124 14.85 -35.39 7.01
N GLU A 125 15.58 -34.41 7.54
CA GLU A 125 16.15 -34.44 8.88
C GLU A 125 15.07 -34.40 9.97
N VAL A 126 14.07 -33.52 9.85
CA VAL A 126 12.92 -33.48 10.75
C VAL A 126 12.14 -34.80 10.72
N PHE A 127 11.98 -35.44 9.55
CA PHE A 127 11.35 -36.76 9.45
C PHE A 127 12.25 -37.90 9.92
N GLY A 128 13.56 -37.81 9.72
CA GLY A 128 14.53 -38.87 9.99
C GLY A 128 15.02 -38.91 11.43
N ARG A 129 15.16 -37.75 12.09
CA ARG A 129 15.63 -37.66 13.48
C ARG A 129 14.54 -37.37 14.51
N ALA A 130 13.45 -36.67 14.14
CA ALA A 130 12.44 -36.35 15.13
C ALA A 130 11.54 -37.55 15.43
N GLN A 131 11.14 -37.69 16.70
CA GLN A 131 10.10 -38.59 17.21
C GLN A 131 8.69 -38.36 16.58
N LEU A 132 8.59 -37.72 15.42
CA LEU A 132 7.41 -37.64 14.57
C LEU A 132 7.03 -39.00 13.95
N GLY A 133 7.57 -40.13 14.43
CA GLY A 133 7.10 -41.48 14.08
C GLY A 133 5.59 -41.66 14.21
N LEU A 134 4.92 -40.87 15.07
CA LEU A 134 3.45 -40.80 15.18
C LEU A 134 2.77 -40.09 13.99
N TYR A 135 3.44 -39.13 13.35
CA TYR A 135 2.96 -38.44 12.14
C TYR A 135 3.38 -39.14 10.86
N HIS A 136 4.46 -39.93 10.90
CA HIS A 136 4.96 -40.71 9.77
C HIS A 136 3.94 -41.74 9.27
N ALA A 137 3.03 -42.19 10.15
CA ALA A 137 1.92 -43.06 9.80
C ALA A 137 0.75 -42.34 9.07
N LYS A 138 0.70 -41.01 9.10
CA LYS A 138 -0.47 -40.23 8.64
C LYS A 138 -0.18 -39.23 7.54
N ILE A 139 1.06 -38.77 7.38
CA ILE A 139 1.44 -37.78 6.36
C ILE A 139 2.50 -38.38 5.42
N SER A 140 2.21 -38.38 4.11
CA SER A 140 3.21 -38.70 3.10
C SER A 140 4.32 -37.66 3.09
N PHE A 141 5.59 -38.11 3.12
CA PHE A 141 6.76 -37.25 3.01
C PHE A 141 6.69 -36.36 1.76
N GLY A 142 6.26 -36.92 0.63
CA GLY A 142 6.11 -36.17 -0.63
C GLY A 142 5.15 -34.98 -0.50
N ARG A 143 4.03 -35.13 0.21
CA ARG A 143 3.03 -34.06 0.39
C ARG A 143 3.58 -32.92 1.21
N LEU A 144 4.28 -33.24 2.30
CA LEU A 144 4.92 -32.21 3.10
C LEU A 144 6.02 -31.52 2.29
N ALA A 145 6.81 -32.29 1.51
CA ALA A 145 7.86 -31.74 0.65
C ALA A 145 7.28 -30.76 -0.37
N PHE A 146 6.20 -31.13 -1.05
CA PHE A 146 5.48 -30.25 -1.97
C PHE A 146 4.98 -28.97 -1.30
N LEU A 147 4.29 -29.09 -0.16
CA LEU A 147 3.81 -27.93 0.60
C LEU A 147 4.96 -27.01 1.04
N GLY A 148 6.04 -27.61 1.50
CA GLY A 148 7.24 -26.92 1.95
C GLY A 148 7.93 -26.14 0.82
N MET A 149 8.07 -26.74 -0.35
CA MET A 149 8.61 -26.08 -1.54
C MET A 149 7.74 -24.90 -1.96
N VAL A 150 6.41 -25.03 -1.95
CA VAL A 150 5.50 -23.91 -2.27
C VAL A 150 5.61 -22.79 -1.23
N GLY A 151 5.74 -23.15 0.06
CA GLY A 151 5.96 -22.18 1.12
C GLY A 151 7.27 -21.40 0.94
N VAL A 152 8.37 -22.09 0.65
CA VAL A 152 9.67 -21.45 0.38
C VAL A 152 9.60 -20.56 -0.85
N GLU A 153 9.00 -21.05 -1.94
CA GLU A 153 8.89 -20.27 -3.18
C GLU A 153 8.01 -19.02 -2.98
N ALA A 154 6.88 -19.15 -2.27
CA ALA A 154 6.04 -18.00 -1.92
C ALA A 154 6.81 -16.96 -1.08
N LEU A 155 7.59 -17.38 -0.09
CA LEU A 155 8.42 -16.47 0.72
C LEU A 155 9.51 -15.79 -0.11
N LEU A 156 10.13 -16.54 -1.02
CA LEU A 156 11.12 -15.99 -1.94
C LEU A 156 10.49 -14.93 -2.84
N LEU A 157 9.30 -15.18 -3.38
CA LEU A 157 8.55 -14.21 -4.17
C LEU A 157 8.17 -12.95 -3.37
N CYS A 158 7.79 -13.09 -2.10
CA CYS A 158 7.52 -11.94 -1.22
C CYS A 158 8.70 -10.97 -1.14
N VAL A 159 9.94 -11.47 -1.27
CA VAL A 159 11.15 -10.65 -1.24
C VAL A 159 11.56 -10.20 -2.65
N LEU A 160 11.65 -11.13 -3.60
CA LEU A 160 12.20 -10.86 -4.92
C LEU A 160 11.33 -9.93 -5.76
N ALA A 161 10.00 -10.08 -5.71
CA ALA A 161 9.11 -9.26 -6.52
C ALA A 161 9.19 -7.77 -6.12
N PRO A 162 9.04 -7.38 -4.84
CA PRO A 162 9.24 -5.99 -4.45
C PRO A 162 10.68 -5.51 -4.61
N ALA A 163 11.68 -6.38 -4.40
CA ALA A 163 13.08 -6.03 -4.57
C ALA A 163 13.43 -5.58 -6.01
N GLY A 164 12.75 -6.13 -7.03
CA GLY A 164 12.96 -5.73 -8.43
C GLY A 164 12.62 -4.26 -8.73
N PHE A 165 11.79 -3.65 -7.87
CA PHE A 165 11.33 -2.25 -7.96
C PHE A 165 11.98 -1.32 -6.93
N LEU A 166 12.85 -1.85 -6.07
CA LEU A 166 13.77 -1.00 -5.32
C LEU A 166 14.58 -0.21 -6.33
N TYR A 167 14.65 1.10 -6.11
CA TYR A 167 15.47 1.99 -6.91
C TYR A 167 15.03 2.12 -8.39
N LEU A 168 13.74 1.89 -8.70
CA LEU A 168 13.17 1.97 -10.06
C LEU A 168 13.64 3.19 -10.86
N PHE A 169 13.71 4.37 -10.22
CA PHE A 169 14.20 5.62 -10.82
C PHE A 169 15.51 6.09 -10.19
N GLU A 170 15.94 5.46 -9.10
CA GLU A 170 17.13 5.88 -8.37
C GLU A 170 18.40 5.46 -9.13
N ALA A 171 18.36 4.37 -9.90
CA ALA A 171 19.48 3.97 -10.74
C ALA A 171 19.75 5.03 -11.82
N GLU A 172 18.71 5.42 -12.56
CA GLU A 172 18.79 6.46 -13.59
C GLU A 172 19.18 7.81 -12.99
N ARG A 173 18.73 8.11 -11.77
CA ARG A 173 19.12 9.32 -11.05
C ARG A 173 20.58 9.31 -10.61
N ARG A 174 21.08 8.20 -10.07
CA ARG A 174 22.49 8.06 -9.66
C ARG A 174 23.44 8.15 -10.85
N GLU A 175 22.98 7.73 -12.01
CA GLU A 175 23.70 7.85 -13.27
C GLU A 175 23.49 9.22 -13.96
N GLU A 176 22.79 10.17 -13.34
CA GLU A 176 22.45 11.49 -13.92
C GLU A 176 21.78 11.39 -15.32
N SER A 177 21.17 10.23 -15.62
CA SER A 177 20.58 9.90 -16.91
C SER A 177 19.06 10.10 -16.94
N PHE A 178 18.45 10.43 -15.80
CA PHE A 178 17.02 10.69 -15.73
C PHE A 178 16.60 11.83 -16.67
N ASP A 179 17.37 12.90 -16.73
CA ASP A 179 17.10 14.04 -17.62
C ASP A 179 17.21 13.64 -19.10
N GLN A 180 18.08 12.68 -19.43
CA GLN A 180 18.16 12.12 -20.79
C GLN A 180 16.92 11.27 -21.13
N VAL A 181 16.44 10.44 -20.19
CA VAL A 181 15.21 9.65 -20.37
C VAL A 181 14.03 10.58 -20.63
N VAL A 182 13.94 11.66 -19.86
CA VAL A 182 12.91 12.66 -20.02
C VAL A 182 13.04 13.44 -21.34
N ALA A 183 14.25 13.91 -21.66
CA ALA A 183 14.53 14.68 -22.88
C ALA A 183 14.33 13.86 -24.16
N SER A 184 14.48 12.53 -24.08
CA SER A 184 14.22 11.63 -25.21
C SER A 184 12.74 11.53 -25.61
N GLY A 185 11.82 12.09 -24.81
CA GLY A 185 10.38 12.02 -25.08
C GLY A 185 9.79 10.61 -24.93
N VAL A 186 10.53 9.66 -24.32
CA VAL A 186 10.03 8.31 -24.10
C VAL A 186 8.81 8.36 -23.19
N SER A 187 7.73 7.72 -23.64
CA SER A 187 6.50 7.69 -22.86
C SER A 187 6.71 6.94 -21.53
N PRO A 188 6.09 7.43 -20.43
CA PRO A 188 6.29 6.86 -19.10
C PRO A 188 5.90 5.40 -19.00
N HIS A 189 4.85 5.02 -19.73
CA HIS A 189 4.34 3.65 -19.78
C HIS A 189 5.39 2.68 -20.33
N ARG A 190 6.19 3.11 -21.32
CA ARG A 190 7.26 2.27 -21.88
C ARG A 190 8.32 1.96 -20.82
N VAL A 191 8.73 2.94 -20.04
CA VAL A 191 9.74 2.71 -18.99
C VAL A 191 9.17 1.82 -17.89
N VAL A 192 8.01 2.18 -17.33
CA VAL A 192 7.43 1.47 -16.18
C VAL A 192 7.02 0.05 -16.54
N PHE A 193 6.31 -0.16 -17.67
CA PHE A 193 5.94 -1.51 -18.09
C PHE A 193 7.10 -2.31 -18.66
N GLY A 194 8.07 -1.66 -19.31
CA GLY A 194 9.30 -2.32 -19.72
C GLY A 194 10.04 -2.89 -18.51
N ARG A 195 10.14 -2.11 -17.41
CA ARG A 195 10.70 -2.64 -16.16
C ARG A 195 9.83 -3.74 -15.56
N PHE A 196 8.52 -3.55 -15.49
CA PHE A 196 7.60 -4.55 -14.94
C PHE A 196 7.73 -5.89 -15.67
N LEU A 197 7.75 -5.91 -17.00
CA LEU A 197 7.92 -7.14 -17.76
C LEU A 197 9.30 -7.75 -17.60
N ALA A 198 10.37 -6.95 -17.49
CA ALA A 198 11.70 -7.49 -17.20
C ALA A 198 11.74 -8.18 -15.82
N CYS A 199 11.13 -7.57 -14.79
CA CYS A 199 10.99 -8.17 -13.48
C CYS A 199 10.07 -9.41 -13.49
N ALA A 200 8.98 -9.39 -14.27
CA ALA A 200 8.08 -10.53 -14.43
C ALA A 200 8.78 -11.71 -15.12
N ALA A 201 9.59 -11.44 -16.15
CA ALA A 201 10.42 -12.46 -16.81
C ALA A 201 11.45 -13.06 -15.86
N PHE A 202 12.11 -12.22 -15.06
CA PHE A 202 13.04 -12.67 -14.02
C PHE A 202 12.37 -13.58 -12.99
N VAL A 203 11.23 -13.15 -12.44
CA VAL A 203 10.43 -13.97 -11.52
C VAL A 203 9.96 -15.26 -12.18
N GLY A 204 9.55 -15.20 -13.45
CA GLY A 204 9.19 -16.38 -14.23
C GLY A 204 10.33 -17.38 -14.30
N VAL A 205 11.56 -16.92 -14.58
CA VAL A 205 12.75 -17.81 -14.61
C VAL A 205 13.05 -18.39 -13.23
N VAL A 206 12.92 -17.61 -12.15
CA VAL A 206 13.07 -18.13 -10.78
C VAL A 206 12.05 -19.23 -10.51
N LEU A 207 10.77 -19.00 -10.82
CA LEU A 207 9.72 -20.01 -10.67
C LEU A 207 10.00 -21.26 -11.52
N PHE A 208 10.34 -21.11 -12.79
CA PHE A 208 10.66 -22.23 -13.67
C PHE A 208 11.91 -23.00 -13.21
N SER A 209 12.87 -22.33 -12.57
CA SER A 209 14.06 -22.99 -12.03
C SER A 209 13.75 -23.93 -10.85
N SER A 210 12.62 -23.74 -10.17
CA SER A 210 12.17 -24.66 -9.11
C SER A 210 11.48 -25.93 -9.64
N LEU A 211 11.17 -26.01 -10.95
CA LEU A 211 10.40 -27.10 -11.56
C LEU A 211 10.97 -28.50 -11.30
N PRO A 212 12.29 -28.74 -11.36
CA PRO A 212 12.85 -30.05 -11.07
C PRO A 212 12.54 -30.53 -9.64
N PHE A 213 12.51 -29.62 -8.66
CA PHE A 213 12.19 -29.94 -7.27
C PHE A 213 10.71 -30.30 -7.12
N PHE A 214 9.83 -29.56 -7.81
CA PHE A 214 8.40 -29.89 -7.87
C PHE A 214 8.14 -31.26 -8.50
N LEU A 215 8.81 -31.58 -9.60
CA LEU A 215 8.72 -32.91 -10.23
C LEU A 215 9.25 -34.02 -9.30
N MET A 216 10.25 -33.73 -8.48
CA MET A 216 10.71 -34.67 -7.45
C MET A 216 9.59 -34.98 -6.43
N ALA A 217 8.81 -33.99 -6.00
CA ALA A 217 7.66 -34.28 -5.14
C ALA A 217 6.56 -35.09 -5.84
N VAL A 218 6.39 -34.96 -7.15
CA VAL A 218 5.50 -35.85 -7.93
C VAL A 218 6.02 -37.29 -7.89
N VAL A 219 7.32 -37.49 -8.08
CA VAL A 219 7.96 -38.82 -8.00
C VAL A 219 7.81 -39.43 -6.60
N LEU A 220 7.83 -38.60 -5.56
CA LEU A 220 7.61 -38.99 -4.16
C LEU A 220 6.12 -39.18 -3.80
N ASP A 221 5.22 -39.24 -4.79
CA ASP A 221 3.76 -39.34 -4.62
C ASP A 221 3.20 -38.24 -3.68
N GLY A 222 3.81 -37.07 -3.77
CA GLY A 222 3.48 -35.89 -2.97
C GLY A 222 2.44 -34.98 -3.59
N ALA A 223 2.38 -34.95 -4.91
CA ALA A 223 1.43 -34.14 -5.67
C ALA A 223 1.25 -34.72 -7.07
N SER A 224 0.10 -34.48 -7.66
CA SER A 224 -0.17 -34.71 -9.08
C SER A 224 0.38 -33.57 -9.94
N LEU A 225 0.62 -33.83 -11.23
CA LEU A 225 1.01 -32.77 -12.18
C LEU A 225 -0.01 -31.62 -12.25
N GLY A 226 -1.31 -31.93 -12.06
CA GLY A 226 -2.37 -30.92 -12.00
C GLY A 226 -2.24 -30.00 -10.79
N GLU A 227 -1.85 -30.53 -9.63
CA GLU A 227 -1.59 -29.72 -8.42
C GLU A 227 -0.34 -28.87 -8.56
N VAL A 228 0.72 -29.41 -9.18
CA VAL A 228 1.91 -28.62 -9.52
C VAL A 228 1.53 -27.45 -10.43
N LEU A 229 0.81 -27.71 -11.53
CA LEU A 229 0.37 -26.64 -12.44
C LEU A 229 -0.47 -25.58 -11.72
N ARG A 230 -1.41 -25.99 -10.86
CA ARG A 230 -2.21 -25.06 -10.04
C ARG A 230 -1.33 -24.23 -9.10
N ALA A 231 -0.36 -24.84 -8.41
CA ALA A 231 0.57 -24.12 -7.54
C ALA A 231 1.35 -23.06 -8.32
N TYR A 232 1.85 -23.39 -9.52
CA TYR A 232 2.53 -22.44 -10.40
C TYR A 232 1.64 -21.29 -10.84
N LEU A 233 0.38 -21.55 -11.20
CA LEU A 233 -0.57 -20.50 -11.56
C LEU A 233 -0.82 -19.55 -10.38
N VAL A 234 -1.04 -20.09 -9.18
CA VAL A 234 -1.29 -19.29 -7.98
C VAL A 234 -0.05 -18.49 -7.58
N LEU A 235 1.14 -19.10 -7.59
CA LEU A 235 2.41 -18.41 -7.30
C LEU A 235 2.73 -17.33 -8.35
N GLY A 236 2.51 -17.61 -9.63
CA GLY A 236 2.67 -16.65 -10.71
C GLY A 236 1.73 -15.46 -10.58
N GLY A 237 0.44 -15.72 -10.31
CA GLY A 237 -0.54 -14.68 -10.02
C GLY A 237 -0.16 -13.83 -8.81
N PHE A 238 0.25 -14.48 -7.72
CA PHE A 238 0.72 -13.81 -6.50
C PHE A 238 1.92 -12.90 -6.78
N ALA A 239 2.91 -13.39 -7.52
CA ALA A 239 4.08 -12.61 -7.87
C ALA A 239 3.75 -11.41 -8.76
N LEU A 240 2.85 -11.57 -9.74
CA LEU A 240 2.38 -10.47 -10.59
C LEU A 240 1.67 -9.39 -9.77
N ALA A 241 0.87 -9.78 -8.77
CA ALA A 241 0.24 -8.84 -7.84
C ALA A 241 1.27 -8.07 -7.00
N LEU A 242 2.31 -8.75 -6.50
CA LEU A 242 3.38 -8.07 -5.76
C LEU A 242 4.19 -7.13 -6.66
N LEU A 243 4.51 -7.54 -7.89
CA LEU A 243 5.21 -6.72 -8.87
C LEU A 243 4.39 -5.48 -9.24
N SER A 244 3.09 -5.61 -9.47
CA SER A 244 2.23 -4.49 -9.87
C SER A 244 2.06 -3.48 -8.73
N LEU A 245 1.87 -3.95 -7.50
CA LEU A 245 1.74 -3.11 -6.31
C LEU A 245 3.07 -2.41 -6.01
N SER A 246 4.18 -3.10 -6.20
CA SER A 246 5.51 -2.51 -6.03
C SER A 246 5.77 -1.45 -7.10
N ALA A 247 5.44 -1.72 -8.38
CA ALA A 247 5.51 -0.73 -9.46
C ALA A 247 4.65 0.51 -9.15
N ALA A 248 3.41 0.30 -8.73
CA ALA A 248 2.50 1.38 -8.33
C ALA A 248 3.08 2.19 -7.16
N SER A 249 3.65 1.52 -6.15
CA SER A 249 4.24 2.18 -5.00
C SER A 249 5.48 2.98 -5.38
N SER A 250 6.37 2.46 -6.24
CA SER A 250 7.56 3.17 -6.70
C SER A 250 7.23 4.37 -7.60
N VAL A 251 6.12 4.30 -8.35
CA VAL A 251 5.60 5.41 -9.15
C VAL A 251 4.91 6.46 -8.27
N GLY A 252 4.10 6.01 -7.30
CA GLY A 252 3.27 6.90 -6.49
C GLY A 252 3.99 7.54 -5.32
N LEU A 253 4.99 6.84 -4.76
CA LEU A 253 5.59 7.17 -3.48
C LEU A 253 7.12 7.09 -3.55
N ASP A 254 7.75 8.06 -2.88
CA ASP A 254 9.19 8.33 -2.75
C ASP A 254 10.09 7.11 -2.54
N ASP A 255 9.55 6.10 -1.88
CA ASP A 255 10.31 5.44 -0.84
C ASP A 255 10.65 3.98 -1.19
N ALA A 256 11.95 3.66 -1.17
CA ALA A 256 12.41 2.28 -1.16
C ALA A 256 11.84 1.50 0.04
N ALA A 257 11.43 2.18 1.11
CA ALA A 257 10.75 1.57 2.25
C ALA A 257 9.40 0.93 1.89
N LEU A 258 8.71 1.37 0.84
CA LEU A 258 7.39 0.85 0.51
C LEU A 258 7.40 -0.51 -0.17
N PRO A 259 8.25 -0.78 -1.19
CA PRO A 259 8.47 -2.13 -1.64
C PRO A 259 8.92 -3.07 -0.50
N VAL A 260 9.75 -2.58 0.43
CA VAL A 260 10.12 -3.35 1.64
C VAL A 260 8.91 -3.62 2.53
N LEU A 261 8.06 -2.61 2.78
CA LEU A 261 6.84 -2.79 3.56
C LEU A 261 5.87 -3.77 2.87
N ILE A 262 5.72 -3.70 1.55
CA ILE A 262 4.95 -4.66 0.75
C ILE A 262 5.52 -6.06 0.95
N ALA A 263 6.84 -6.24 0.91
CA ALA A 263 7.48 -7.52 1.17
C ALA A 263 7.17 -8.05 2.57
N VAL A 264 7.30 -7.22 3.61
CA VAL A 264 7.01 -7.59 5.00
C VAL A 264 5.54 -7.98 5.16
N VAL A 265 4.61 -7.17 4.64
CA VAL A 265 3.17 -7.46 4.68
C VAL A 265 2.86 -8.75 3.90
N ALA A 266 3.48 -8.96 2.74
CA ALA A 266 3.31 -10.18 1.96
C ALA A 266 3.81 -11.43 2.70
N ILE A 267 4.92 -11.34 3.44
CA ILE A 267 5.40 -12.43 4.32
C ILE A 267 4.37 -12.72 5.42
N LEU A 268 3.88 -11.67 6.10
CA LEU A 268 2.87 -11.81 7.16
C LEU A 268 1.56 -12.42 6.63
N VAL A 269 1.11 -12.02 5.43
CA VAL A 269 -0.07 -12.59 4.78
C VAL A 269 0.17 -14.03 4.36
N THR A 270 1.34 -14.35 3.81
CA THR A 270 1.70 -15.70 3.38
C THR A 270 1.72 -16.64 4.57
N LEU A 271 2.46 -16.31 5.63
CA LEU A 271 2.60 -17.15 6.82
C LEU A 271 1.35 -17.14 7.70
N GLY A 272 0.84 -15.95 8.01
CA GLY A 272 -0.34 -15.75 8.85
C GLY A 272 -1.60 -16.33 8.20
N GLY A 273 -1.82 -16.10 6.91
CA GLY A 273 -2.94 -16.69 6.19
C GLY A 273 -2.86 -18.21 6.04
N ALA A 274 -1.65 -18.75 5.81
CA ALA A 274 -1.45 -20.19 5.70
C ALA A 274 -1.73 -20.91 7.02
N LEU A 275 -1.13 -20.42 8.12
CA LEU A 275 -1.07 -21.13 9.40
C LEU A 275 -2.17 -20.71 10.38
N SER A 276 -2.93 -19.65 10.08
CA SER A 276 -4.01 -19.22 10.98
C SER A 276 -5.15 -20.24 10.99
N ARG A 277 -5.45 -20.71 12.21
CA ARG A 277 -6.60 -21.57 12.53
C ARG A 277 -7.91 -20.78 12.58
N ARG A 278 -7.80 -19.46 12.83
CA ARG A 278 -8.95 -18.58 13.09
C ARG A 278 -9.29 -17.67 11.90
N ALA A 279 -8.42 -17.61 10.89
CA ALA A 279 -8.67 -16.80 9.71
C ALA A 279 -9.87 -17.38 8.93
N PRO A 280 -10.86 -16.53 8.57
CA PRO A 280 -11.88 -16.91 7.60
C PRO A 280 -11.23 -17.46 6.33
N PRO A 281 -11.77 -18.53 5.72
CA PRO A 281 -11.18 -19.18 4.56
C PRO A 281 -11.00 -18.23 3.37
N GLU A 282 -11.85 -17.22 3.24
CA GLU A 282 -11.77 -16.16 2.24
C GLU A 282 -10.54 -15.28 2.45
N PHE A 283 -10.24 -14.89 3.70
CA PHE A 283 -9.02 -14.13 4.00
C PHE A 283 -7.77 -15.00 3.90
N ALA A 284 -7.89 -16.26 4.29
CA ALA A 284 -6.79 -17.20 4.17
C ALA A 284 -6.42 -17.45 2.68
N ALA A 285 -7.37 -17.27 1.75
CA ALA A 285 -7.11 -17.35 0.30
C ALA A 285 -6.16 -16.26 -0.24
N PHE A 286 -5.84 -15.22 0.53
CA PHE A 286 -4.73 -14.32 0.16
C PHE A 286 -3.36 -14.98 0.26
N SER A 287 -3.21 -16.02 1.08
CA SER A 287 -1.96 -16.76 1.16
C SER A 287 -1.88 -17.76 -0.01
N PRO A 288 -0.82 -17.70 -0.83
CA PRO A 288 -0.63 -18.68 -1.90
C PRO A 288 -0.32 -20.07 -1.35
N VAL A 289 -0.11 -20.26 -0.04
CA VAL A 289 0.11 -21.58 0.55
C VAL A 289 -1.21 -22.23 1.02
N ARG A 290 -2.22 -21.41 1.35
CA ARG A 290 -3.49 -21.91 1.92
C ARG A 290 -4.26 -22.81 0.97
N HIS A 291 -4.23 -22.54 -0.33
CA HIS A 291 -4.97 -23.34 -1.30
C HIS A 291 -4.48 -24.80 -1.38
N LEU A 292 -3.20 -25.04 -1.07
CA LEU A 292 -2.64 -26.40 -1.01
C LEU A 292 -2.96 -27.08 0.32
N LEU A 293 -2.94 -26.34 1.43
CA LEU A 293 -3.36 -26.87 2.73
C LEU A 293 -4.81 -27.38 2.70
N LEU A 294 -5.69 -26.70 1.96
CA LEU A 294 -7.07 -27.13 1.73
C LEU A 294 -7.19 -28.40 0.87
N GLY A 295 -6.24 -28.64 -0.04
CA GLY A 295 -6.18 -29.87 -0.82
C GLY A 295 -5.63 -31.06 -0.03
N PHE A 296 -4.90 -30.80 1.05
CA PHE A 296 -4.25 -31.81 1.90
C PHE A 296 -4.85 -31.86 3.30
N ASP A 297 -6.11 -32.29 3.38
CA ASP A 297 -6.87 -32.42 4.64
C ASP A 297 -6.17 -33.28 5.70
N ASP A 298 -5.38 -34.26 5.30
CA ASP A 298 -4.54 -35.09 6.15
C ASP A 298 -3.42 -34.26 6.81
N VAL A 299 -2.75 -33.40 6.03
CA VAL A 299 -1.71 -32.49 6.51
C VAL A 299 -2.33 -31.43 7.43
N ALA A 300 -3.43 -30.81 7.00
CA ALA A 300 -4.12 -29.78 7.78
C ALA A 300 -4.60 -30.30 9.15
N ARG A 301 -5.19 -31.51 9.20
CA ARG A 301 -5.59 -32.17 10.45
C ARG A 301 -4.39 -32.48 11.33
N SER A 302 -3.30 -32.97 10.75
CA SER A 302 -2.09 -33.32 11.48
C SER A 302 -1.38 -32.11 12.09
N LEU A 303 -1.36 -30.98 11.38
CA LEU A 303 -0.87 -29.70 11.89
C LEU A 303 -1.84 -29.02 12.87
N ASN A 304 -2.97 -29.68 13.17
CA ASN A 304 -4.03 -29.19 14.03
C ASN A 304 -4.55 -27.81 13.55
N LEU A 305 -4.59 -27.60 12.23
CA LEU A 305 -5.06 -26.34 11.63
C LEU A 305 -6.59 -26.21 11.65
N GLY A 306 -7.29 -27.24 12.12
CA GLY A 306 -8.75 -27.33 12.13
C GLY A 306 -9.32 -27.87 10.82
N SER A 307 -10.64 -27.98 10.72
CA SER A 307 -11.30 -28.28 9.44
C SER A 307 -11.19 -27.07 8.53
N LEU A 308 -10.43 -27.19 7.45
CA LEU A 308 -10.31 -26.15 6.45
C LEU A 308 -11.52 -26.26 5.52
N LYS A 309 -12.48 -25.34 5.64
CA LYS A 309 -13.59 -25.25 4.71
C LYS A 309 -13.15 -24.52 3.44
N PRO A 310 -13.66 -24.90 2.25
CA PRO A 310 -13.50 -24.08 1.06
C PRO A 310 -14.09 -22.69 1.30
N PRO A 311 -13.52 -21.63 0.71
CA PRO A 311 -14.07 -20.30 0.85
C PRO A 311 -15.46 -20.23 0.19
N ARG A 312 -16.40 -19.59 0.87
CA ARG A 312 -17.77 -19.41 0.40
C ARG A 312 -18.16 -17.94 0.34
N PRO A 313 -17.45 -17.10 -0.43
CA PRO A 313 -17.80 -15.70 -0.53
C PRO A 313 -19.24 -15.57 -1.04
N PHE A 314 -20.06 -14.86 -0.26
CA PHE A 314 -21.49 -14.68 -0.55
C PHE A 314 -22.29 -16.00 -0.62
N GLY A 315 -21.80 -17.06 0.03
CA GLY A 315 -22.44 -18.38 0.03
C GLY A 315 -22.12 -19.25 -1.19
N TYR A 316 -21.37 -18.74 -2.18
CA TYR A 316 -20.95 -19.52 -3.34
C TYR A 316 -19.66 -20.28 -3.05
N GLU A 317 -19.68 -21.60 -3.18
CA GLU A 317 -18.49 -22.43 -3.06
C GLU A 317 -17.52 -22.15 -4.21
N LEU A 318 -16.41 -21.49 -3.88
CA LEU A 318 -15.31 -21.28 -4.82
C LEU A 318 -14.12 -22.13 -4.39
N SER A 319 -13.39 -22.64 -5.38
CA SER A 319 -12.09 -23.23 -5.08
C SER A 319 -11.16 -22.14 -4.53
N CYS A 320 -10.36 -22.48 -3.51
CA CYS A 320 -9.44 -21.51 -2.93
C CYS A 320 -8.45 -20.95 -3.96
N ALA A 321 -7.96 -21.80 -4.88
CA ALA A 321 -7.09 -21.36 -5.97
C ALA A 321 -7.78 -20.34 -6.89
N SER A 322 -9.04 -20.56 -7.27
CA SER A 322 -9.81 -19.61 -8.09
C SER A 322 -9.98 -18.28 -7.37
N LEU A 323 -10.31 -18.30 -6.07
CA LEU A 323 -10.46 -17.08 -5.28
C LEU A 323 -9.13 -16.32 -5.12
N SER A 324 -8.03 -17.03 -4.86
CA SER A 324 -6.68 -16.45 -4.82
C SER A 324 -6.31 -15.78 -6.14
N LEU A 325 -6.53 -16.46 -7.27
CA LEU A 325 -6.26 -15.90 -8.60
C LEU A 325 -7.11 -14.66 -8.90
N LEU A 326 -8.38 -14.64 -8.47
CA LEU A 326 -9.24 -13.46 -8.59
C LEU A 326 -8.69 -12.29 -7.77
N TYR A 327 -8.27 -12.53 -6.52
CA TYR A 327 -7.66 -11.49 -5.70
C TYR A 327 -6.37 -10.95 -6.29
N TYR A 328 -5.49 -11.84 -6.76
CA TYR A 328 -4.21 -11.44 -7.36
C TYR A 328 -4.40 -10.74 -8.70
N GLY A 329 -5.34 -11.17 -9.53
CA GLY A 329 -5.70 -10.49 -10.76
C GLY A 329 -6.26 -9.09 -10.49
N PHE A 330 -7.11 -8.96 -9.48
CA PHE A 330 -7.66 -7.67 -9.03
C PHE A 330 -6.56 -6.71 -8.53
N LEU A 331 -5.67 -7.17 -7.65
CA LEU A 331 -4.53 -6.38 -7.17
C LEU A 331 -3.55 -6.05 -8.30
N SER A 332 -3.36 -6.96 -9.26
CA SER A 332 -2.58 -6.75 -10.48
C SER A 332 -3.15 -5.61 -11.31
N ALA A 333 -4.46 -5.63 -11.59
CA ALA A 333 -5.16 -4.60 -12.33
C ALA A 333 -5.09 -3.23 -11.64
N ILE A 334 -5.24 -3.19 -10.31
CA ILE A 334 -5.12 -1.94 -9.55
C ILE A 334 -3.71 -1.38 -9.62
N GLY A 335 -2.69 -2.20 -9.36
CA GLY A 335 -1.30 -1.77 -9.39
C GLY A 335 -0.88 -1.28 -10.77
N LEU A 336 -1.17 -2.06 -11.83
CA LEU A 336 -0.83 -1.69 -13.21
C LEU A 336 -1.64 -0.48 -13.69
N GLY A 337 -2.91 -0.38 -13.32
CA GLY A 337 -3.74 0.77 -13.64
C GLY A 337 -3.22 2.05 -12.98
N TYR A 338 -2.81 1.98 -11.71
CA TYR A 338 -2.21 3.12 -11.03
C TYR A 338 -0.87 3.51 -11.65
N ALA A 339 0.00 2.53 -11.93
CA ALA A 339 1.28 2.74 -12.61
C ALA A 339 1.09 3.33 -14.03
N TYR A 340 0.04 2.92 -14.74
CA TYR A 340 -0.31 3.49 -16.04
C TYR A 340 -0.69 4.96 -15.91
N VAL A 341 -1.58 5.31 -15.00
CA VAL A 341 -2.05 6.69 -14.88
C VAL A 341 -1.02 7.62 -14.24
N GLY A 342 -0.18 7.07 -13.37
CA GLY A 342 0.75 7.85 -12.56
C GLY A 342 0.07 8.67 -11.47
N PRO A 343 0.87 9.29 -10.59
CA PRO A 343 0.38 10.05 -9.48
C PRO A 343 -0.34 11.33 -9.94
N GLY A 344 -1.39 11.74 -9.22
CA GLY A 344 -2.14 12.97 -9.48
C GLY A 344 -1.41 14.22 -9.00
N LEU A 345 -0.18 14.44 -9.48
CA LEU A 345 0.66 15.56 -9.08
C LEU A 345 0.27 16.81 -9.87
N GLU A 346 -0.47 17.71 -9.24
CA GLU A 346 -0.54 19.11 -9.68
C GLU A 346 0.52 19.88 -8.90
N LEU A 347 1.50 20.49 -9.59
CA LEU A 347 2.38 21.44 -8.90
C LEU A 347 1.51 22.63 -8.54
N THR A 348 1.43 22.92 -7.25
CA THR A 348 0.99 24.23 -6.79
C THR A 348 1.89 25.28 -7.44
N GLN A 349 1.31 26.30 -8.08
CA GLN A 349 2.07 27.41 -8.66
C GLN A 349 3.10 27.97 -7.65
N GLY A 350 4.35 28.13 -8.09
CA GLY A 350 5.52 28.45 -7.26
C GLY A 350 6.46 27.27 -7.00
N LEU A 351 6.10 26.06 -7.45
CA LEU A 351 6.98 24.88 -7.52
C LEU A 351 7.26 24.43 -8.97
N ASP A 352 6.90 25.25 -9.96
CA ASP A 352 7.32 25.01 -11.34
C ASP A 352 8.86 25.09 -11.38
N SER A 353 9.48 24.11 -12.04
CA SER A 353 10.93 23.83 -12.05
C SER A 353 11.81 25.08 -12.23
N PHE A 354 11.33 26.06 -12.97
CA PHE A 354 12.07 27.30 -13.24
C PHE A 354 12.09 28.29 -12.08
N ASP A 355 11.05 28.36 -11.25
CA ASP A 355 11.06 29.22 -10.06
C ASP A 355 12.01 28.68 -8.99
N SER A 356 12.20 27.37 -8.92
CA SER A 356 13.14 26.77 -7.97
C SER A 356 14.60 27.16 -8.27
N VAL A 357 14.95 27.39 -9.54
CA VAL A 357 16.26 27.91 -9.97
C VAL A 357 16.43 29.38 -9.56
N ALA A 358 15.33 30.13 -9.42
CA ALA A 358 15.34 31.51 -8.96
C ALA A 358 15.26 31.64 -7.41
N THR A 359 14.91 30.57 -6.68
CA THR A 359 14.86 30.65 -5.21
C THR A 359 16.24 30.83 -4.60
N SER A 360 16.35 31.71 -3.59
CA SER A 360 17.65 32.00 -2.98
C SER A 360 18.32 30.73 -2.42
N ARG A 361 19.65 30.61 -2.57
CA ARG A 361 20.45 29.49 -2.00
C ARG A 361 20.18 29.24 -0.52
N ARG A 362 19.74 30.25 0.24
CA ARG A 362 19.38 30.12 1.67
C ARG A 362 18.08 29.33 1.86
N THR A 363 17.07 29.58 1.05
CA THR A 363 15.80 28.83 1.05
C THR A 363 16.00 27.40 0.61
N GLU A 364 16.79 27.19 -0.45
CA GLU A 364 17.18 25.87 -0.93
C GLU A 364 17.97 25.09 0.13
N ALA A 365 18.99 25.69 0.75
CA ALA A 365 19.75 25.05 1.83
C ALA A 365 18.86 24.68 3.03
N ARG A 366 17.84 25.49 3.35
CA ARG A 366 16.90 25.21 4.45
C ARG A 366 15.92 24.09 4.11
N GLN A 367 15.48 24.00 2.85
CA GLN A 367 14.64 22.92 2.34
C GLN A 367 15.44 21.61 2.16
N ALA A 368 16.68 21.69 1.70
CA ALA A 368 17.61 20.58 1.58
C ALA A 368 17.94 19.97 2.96
N ARG A 369 18.18 20.80 3.98
CA ARG A 369 18.35 20.34 5.38
C ARG A 369 17.12 19.61 5.94
N ARG A 370 15.93 19.81 5.36
CA ARG A 370 14.69 19.14 5.77
C ARG A 370 14.35 17.91 4.91
N GLY A 371 15.20 17.54 3.95
CA GLY A 371 14.91 16.44 3.00
C GLY A 371 13.79 16.74 1.99
N VAL A 372 13.14 17.90 2.10
CA VAL A 372 12.01 18.31 1.24
C VAL A 372 12.45 18.57 -0.19
N ALA A 373 13.68 19.07 -0.40
CA ALA A 373 14.21 19.35 -1.73
C ALA A 373 14.26 18.11 -2.63
N ARG A 374 14.64 16.93 -2.10
CA ARG A 374 14.68 15.68 -2.88
C ARG A 374 13.27 15.24 -3.31
N GLN A 375 12.31 15.33 -2.39
CA GLN A 375 10.91 14.97 -2.68
C GLN A 375 10.27 15.93 -3.69
N LEU A 376 10.55 17.23 -3.57
CA LEU A 376 10.06 18.24 -4.53
C LEU A 376 10.65 18.02 -5.91
N LEU A 377 11.98 17.84 -6.01
CA LEU A 377 12.65 17.57 -7.28
C LEU A 377 12.06 16.32 -7.96
N ARG A 378 11.81 15.25 -7.20
CA ARG A 378 11.22 14.02 -7.76
C ARG A 378 9.76 14.21 -8.16
N THR A 379 8.98 14.95 -7.37
CA THR A 379 7.58 15.26 -7.72
C THR A 379 7.51 15.99 -9.06
N VAL A 380 8.42 16.95 -9.27
CA VAL A 380 8.57 17.68 -10.54
C VAL A 380 9.02 16.74 -11.65
N GLN A 381 10.05 15.93 -11.43
CA GLN A 381 10.56 14.94 -12.38
C GLN A 381 9.49 13.93 -12.82
N MET A 382 8.76 13.34 -11.87
CA MET A 382 7.69 12.38 -12.15
C MET A 382 6.52 13.05 -12.85
N ARG A 383 6.18 14.29 -12.50
CA ARG A 383 5.16 15.03 -13.23
C ARG A 383 5.59 15.26 -14.67
N PHE A 384 6.79 15.80 -14.88
CA PHE A 384 7.31 16.07 -16.21
C PHE A 384 7.44 14.79 -17.05
N PHE A 385 7.82 13.69 -16.41
CA PHE A 385 7.82 12.36 -17.01
C PHE A 385 6.42 11.89 -17.45
N TYR A 386 5.38 12.16 -16.64
CA TYR A 386 3.99 11.85 -16.99
C TYR A 386 3.31 12.93 -17.87
N GLU A 387 3.92 14.10 -18.06
CA GLU A 387 3.49 15.09 -19.06
C GLU A 387 3.75 14.57 -20.48
N ASN A 388 4.79 13.75 -20.65
CA ASN A 388 5.07 12.97 -21.87
C ASN A 388 4.14 11.76 -22.07
N ALA A 389 3.11 11.58 -21.22
CA ALA A 389 2.08 10.58 -21.46
C ALA A 389 1.25 10.91 -22.71
N SER A 390 0.81 9.88 -23.43
CA SER A 390 0.03 10.07 -24.65
C SER A 390 -1.21 10.93 -24.39
N PRO A 391 -1.69 11.71 -25.38
CA PRO A 391 -2.89 12.53 -25.21
C PRO A 391 -4.11 11.70 -24.73
N ARG A 392 -4.23 10.46 -25.21
CA ARG A 392 -5.26 9.50 -24.78
C ARG A 392 -5.10 9.13 -23.30
N ALA A 393 -3.89 8.81 -22.84
CA ALA A 393 -3.63 8.50 -21.44
C ALA A 393 -3.95 9.69 -20.52
N ARG A 394 -3.57 10.92 -20.91
CA ARG A 394 -3.90 12.15 -20.16
C ARG A 394 -5.40 12.41 -20.07
N ARG A 395 -6.17 12.17 -21.15
CA ARG A 395 -7.63 12.28 -21.14
C ARG A 395 -8.30 11.23 -20.26
N LEU A 396 -7.81 10.00 -20.27
CA LEU A 396 -8.37 8.88 -19.49
C LEU A 396 -7.95 8.89 -18.02
N ALA A 397 -6.82 9.52 -17.69
CA ALA A 397 -6.21 9.51 -16.37
C ALA A 397 -7.19 9.84 -15.21
N PRO A 398 -8.02 10.91 -15.27
CA PRO A 398 -8.94 11.23 -14.18
C PRO A 398 -10.00 10.13 -13.98
N ALA A 399 -10.58 9.63 -15.08
CA ALA A 399 -11.59 8.58 -15.05
C ALA A 399 -11.01 7.26 -14.54
N LEU A 400 -9.81 6.90 -14.99
CA LEU A 400 -9.13 5.68 -14.56
C LEU A 400 -8.68 5.75 -13.11
N ARG A 401 -8.18 6.89 -12.60
CA ARG A 401 -7.92 7.08 -11.16
C ARG A 401 -9.19 6.91 -10.33
N LEU A 402 -10.29 7.53 -10.74
CA LEU A 402 -11.58 7.39 -10.07
C LEU A 402 -12.05 5.92 -10.09
N ALA A 403 -11.95 5.27 -11.24
CA ALA A 403 -12.29 3.86 -11.38
C ALA A 403 -11.43 3.00 -10.45
N LEU A 404 -10.11 3.20 -10.41
CA LEU A 404 -9.20 2.45 -9.53
C LEU A 404 -9.53 2.64 -8.06
N ILE A 405 -9.87 3.85 -7.64
CA ILE A 405 -10.35 4.15 -6.29
C ILE A 405 -11.64 3.39 -5.99
N LEU A 406 -12.62 3.46 -6.90
CA LEU A 406 -13.91 2.78 -6.74
C LEU A 406 -13.73 1.26 -6.75
N PHE A 407 -12.84 0.72 -7.59
CA PHE A 407 -12.51 -0.69 -7.65
C PHE A 407 -11.83 -1.14 -6.36
N LEU A 408 -10.79 -0.44 -5.90
CA LEU A 408 -10.12 -0.73 -4.62
C LEU A 408 -11.13 -0.73 -3.48
N PHE A 409 -12.02 0.26 -3.46
CA PHE A 409 -13.08 0.37 -2.48
C PHE A 409 -14.04 -0.83 -2.55
N ALA A 410 -14.67 -1.06 -3.71
CA ALA A 410 -15.64 -2.12 -3.91
C ALA A 410 -15.03 -3.51 -3.68
N GLY A 411 -13.82 -3.76 -4.15
CA GLY A 411 -13.13 -5.04 -4.01
C GLY A 411 -12.76 -5.32 -2.56
N ALA A 412 -12.20 -4.35 -1.82
CA ALA A 412 -11.91 -4.52 -0.40
C ALA A 412 -13.18 -4.81 0.41
N HIS A 413 -14.29 -4.15 0.08
CA HIS A 413 -15.59 -4.40 0.68
C HIS A 413 -16.12 -5.79 0.31
N ALA A 414 -16.02 -6.19 -0.95
CA ALA A 414 -16.49 -7.49 -1.41
C ALA A 414 -15.71 -8.64 -0.75
N ILE A 415 -14.38 -8.51 -0.64
CA ILE A 415 -13.52 -9.43 0.10
C ILE A 415 -13.98 -9.55 1.55
N PHE A 416 -14.17 -8.40 2.20
CA PHE A 416 -14.53 -8.35 3.60
C PHE A 416 -15.93 -8.96 3.86
N LEU A 417 -16.92 -8.57 3.05
CA LEU A 417 -18.28 -9.09 3.12
C LEU A 417 -18.33 -10.58 2.81
N GLY A 418 -17.55 -11.03 1.82
CA GLY A 418 -17.43 -12.44 1.46
C GLY A 418 -16.89 -13.28 2.63
N GLY A 419 -15.83 -12.83 3.30
CA GLY A 419 -15.21 -13.53 4.44
C GLY A 419 -16.07 -13.64 5.69
N HIS A 420 -17.16 -12.88 5.71
CA HIS A 420 -17.98 -12.67 6.87
C HIS A 420 -19.46 -12.90 6.58
N TRP A 421 -19.74 -13.44 5.40
CA TRP A 421 -21.08 -13.79 4.99
C TRP A 421 -21.65 -14.84 5.95
N PRO A 422 -22.88 -14.65 6.46
CA PRO A 422 -23.44 -15.58 7.43
C PRO A 422 -23.66 -16.95 6.78
N GLU A 423 -22.76 -17.90 7.05
CA GLU A 423 -22.98 -19.32 6.75
C GLU A 423 -24.10 -19.84 7.66
N GLY A 424 -25.36 -19.71 7.23
CA GLY A 424 -26.52 -20.21 7.95
C GLY A 424 -26.72 -19.53 9.31
N LEU A 425 -27.63 -18.56 9.37
CA LEU A 425 -28.05 -18.04 10.68
C LEU A 425 -28.59 -19.20 11.52
N PRO A 426 -27.99 -19.51 12.69
CA PRO A 426 -28.66 -20.40 13.63
C PRO A 426 -30.00 -19.75 13.96
N LYS A 427 -31.08 -20.55 13.92
CA LYS A 427 -32.48 -20.11 14.07
C LYS A 427 -32.81 -19.41 15.43
N GLY A 428 -31.84 -18.96 16.22
CA GLY A 428 -32.10 -18.50 17.59
C GLY A 428 -31.06 -17.62 18.28
N GLY A 429 -30.19 -16.88 17.59
CA GLY A 429 -29.37 -15.88 18.30
C GLY A 429 -28.63 -14.87 17.42
N PRO A 430 -28.45 -13.62 17.87
CA PRO A 430 -27.66 -12.63 17.15
C PRO A 430 -26.18 -13.08 17.17
N PRO A 431 -25.54 -13.28 16.00
CA PRO A 431 -24.18 -13.80 15.99
C PRO A 431 -23.25 -12.68 16.46
N ARG A 432 -22.55 -12.86 17.59
CA ARG A 432 -21.40 -11.99 17.99
C ARG A 432 -20.42 -11.76 16.83
N ARG A 433 -20.34 -12.71 15.88
CA ARG A 433 -19.58 -12.58 14.63
C ARG A 433 -20.07 -11.43 13.74
N LEU A 434 -21.38 -11.24 13.60
CA LEU A 434 -21.96 -10.24 12.70
C LEU A 434 -21.49 -8.80 13.02
N VAL A 435 -21.27 -8.51 14.31
CA VAL A 435 -20.80 -7.22 14.81
C VAL A 435 -19.31 -7.01 14.50
N GLY A 436 -18.48 -8.03 14.76
CA GLY A 436 -17.05 -7.98 14.40
C GLY A 436 -16.84 -7.82 12.89
N ASN A 437 -17.71 -8.45 12.11
CA ASN A 437 -17.74 -8.32 10.66
C ASN A 437 -18.07 -6.88 10.27
N TYR A 438 -19.15 -6.32 10.79
CA TYR A 438 -19.49 -4.92 10.49
C TYR A 438 -18.38 -3.94 10.92
N LEU A 439 -17.75 -4.14 12.08
CA LEU A 439 -16.66 -3.29 12.55
C LEU A 439 -15.42 -3.36 11.65
N GLY A 440 -15.01 -4.56 11.22
CA GLY A 440 -13.89 -4.70 10.30
C GLY A 440 -14.18 -4.12 8.91
N PHE A 441 -15.44 -4.23 8.45
CA PHE A 441 -15.91 -3.60 7.23
C PHE A 441 -15.80 -2.07 7.31
N CYS A 442 -16.31 -1.47 8.38
CA CYS A 442 -16.16 -0.05 8.65
C CYS A 442 -14.69 0.38 8.75
N ALA A 443 -13.83 -0.40 9.42
CA ALA A 443 -12.40 -0.11 9.52
C ALA A 443 -11.72 -0.06 8.14
N VAL A 444 -12.08 -0.98 7.23
CA VAL A 444 -11.62 -0.95 5.83
C VAL A 444 -12.15 0.27 5.10
N SER A 445 -13.44 0.60 5.24
CA SER A 445 -14.01 1.83 4.68
C SER A 445 -13.28 3.08 5.19
N PHE A 446 -12.93 3.14 6.48
CA PHE A 446 -12.20 4.26 7.07
C PHE A 446 -10.78 4.39 6.56
N ALA A 447 -10.04 3.28 6.47
CA ALA A 447 -8.68 3.30 5.93
C ALA A 447 -8.66 3.81 4.49
N LEU A 448 -9.65 3.39 3.69
CA LEU A 448 -9.82 3.85 2.31
C LEU A 448 -10.22 5.33 2.24
N VAL A 449 -11.14 5.78 3.10
CA VAL A 449 -11.53 7.20 3.19
C VAL A 449 -10.36 8.07 3.66
N ALA A 450 -9.53 7.61 4.61
CA ALA A 450 -8.32 8.31 5.05
C ALA A 450 -7.29 8.43 3.91
N PHE A 451 -7.10 7.34 3.16
CA PHE A 451 -6.23 7.34 1.99
C PHE A 451 -6.75 8.31 0.92
N LEU A 452 -8.06 8.38 0.71
CA LEU A 452 -8.67 9.36 -0.20
C LEU A 452 -8.53 10.80 0.32
N ALA A 453 -8.66 11.01 1.63
CA ALA A 453 -8.47 12.32 2.27
C ALA A 453 -7.05 12.85 2.08
N THR A 454 -6.02 12.00 2.15
CA THR A 454 -4.62 12.44 1.95
C THR A 454 -4.35 12.84 0.50
N SER A 455 -5.04 12.21 -0.46
CA SER A 455 -5.04 12.63 -1.87
C SER A 455 -5.84 13.92 -2.16
N SER A 456 -6.66 14.37 -1.19
CA SER A 456 -7.59 15.48 -1.38
C SER A 456 -6.95 16.87 -1.33
N ARG A 457 -5.78 17.04 -0.69
CA ARG A 457 -5.05 18.31 -0.72
C ARG A 457 -4.69 18.71 -2.15
N SER A 458 -4.14 17.78 -2.92
CA SER A 458 -3.91 17.92 -4.36
C SER A 458 -5.20 18.22 -5.13
N ALA A 459 -6.33 17.63 -4.74
CA ALA A 459 -7.63 17.91 -5.34
C ALA A 459 -8.16 19.33 -5.04
N LEU A 460 -7.92 19.85 -3.83
CA LEU A 460 -8.36 21.19 -3.42
C LEU A 460 -7.51 22.32 -3.98
N LEU A 461 -6.22 22.07 -4.17
CA LEU A 461 -5.29 23.02 -4.76
C LEU A 461 -5.37 22.99 -6.29
N ALA A 462 -6.01 21.98 -6.86
CA ALA A 462 -6.20 21.85 -8.28
C ALA A 462 -7.15 22.89 -8.88
N ARG A 463 -6.73 23.49 -9.99
CA ARG A 463 -7.46 24.57 -10.67
C ARG A 463 -8.57 24.10 -11.58
N HIS A 464 -8.45 22.89 -12.11
CA HIS A 464 -9.36 22.40 -13.12
C HIS A 464 -10.50 21.60 -12.49
N PRO A 465 -11.77 22.04 -12.64
CA PRO A 465 -12.92 21.23 -12.23
C PRO A 465 -12.94 19.92 -13.02
N ILE A 466 -13.36 18.84 -12.38
CA ILE A 466 -13.65 17.58 -13.08
C ILE A 466 -14.97 17.78 -13.81
N ALA A 467 -14.93 17.74 -15.14
CA ALA A 467 -16.13 17.71 -15.96
C ALA A 467 -16.66 16.26 -16.04
N LEU A 468 -17.78 15.99 -15.37
CA LEU A 468 -18.55 14.76 -15.51
C LEU A 468 -19.77 15.07 -16.41
N GLY A 469 -19.56 15.03 -17.73
CA GLY A 469 -20.59 15.45 -18.70
C GLY A 469 -20.95 16.95 -18.53
N PRO A 470 -22.24 17.32 -18.39
CA PRO A 470 -22.65 18.71 -18.20
C PRO A 470 -22.27 19.27 -16.82
N LEU A 471 -21.96 18.41 -15.85
CA LEU A 471 -21.64 18.83 -14.48
C LEU A 471 -20.14 19.14 -14.37
N ARG A 472 -19.82 20.42 -14.14
CA ARG A 472 -18.47 20.87 -13.76
C ARG A 472 -18.37 20.90 -12.25
N LEU A 473 -18.02 19.77 -11.65
CA LEU A 473 -17.76 19.68 -10.22
C LEU A 473 -16.30 20.10 -9.95
N GLY A 474 -16.08 21.01 -9.01
CA GLY A 474 -14.74 21.16 -8.43
C GLY A 474 -14.28 19.80 -7.88
N LYS A 475 -12.97 19.52 -7.83
CA LYS A 475 -12.50 18.21 -7.33
C LYS A 475 -12.89 17.96 -5.87
N PHE A 476 -13.10 19.02 -5.09
CA PHE A 476 -13.57 18.94 -3.71
C PHE A 476 -15.01 18.40 -3.58
N PRO A 477 -16.04 18.95 -4.26
CA PRO A 477 -17.37 18.32 -4.22
C PRO A 477 -17.39 16.92 -4.85
N GLY A 478 -16.55 16.62 -5.84
CA GLY A 478 -16.37 15.24 -6.33
C GLY A 478 -15.84 14.28 -5.25
N LEU A 479 -14.84 14.73 -4.48
CA LEU A 479 -14.31 13.99 -3.33
C LEU A 479 -15.35 13.85 -2.20
N VAL A 480 -16.13 14.89 -1.92
CA VAL A 480 -17.25 14.83 -0.96
C VAL A 480 -18.29 13.81 -1.41
N VAL A 481 -18.63 13.76 -2.70
CA VAL A 481 -19.52 12.73 -3.26
C VAL A 481 -18.90 11.34 -3.12
N VAL A 482 -17.60 11.17 -3.42
CA VAL A 482 -16.92 9.87 -3.24
C VAL A 482 -16.89 9.44 -1.79
N VAL A 483 -16.65 10.36 -0.85
CA VAL A 483 -16.73 10.08 0.59
C VAL A 483 -18.16 9.75 0.98
N PHE A 484 -19.14 10.55 0.57
CA PHE A 484 -20.54 10.32 0.92
C PHE A 484 -21.08 9.02 0.34
N CYS A 485 -20.79 8.71 -0.93
CA CYS A 485 -21.07 7.41 -1.53
C CYS A 485 -20.30 6.30 -0.82
N GLY A 486 -19.01 6.51 -0.51
CA GLY A 486 -18.21 5.56 0.27
C GLY A 486 -18.72 5.34 1.69
N LEU A 487 -19.56 6.21 2.24
CA LEU A 487 -20.17 6.06 3.56
C LEU A 487 -21.61 5.58 3.53
N ALA A 488 -22.36 5.92 2.49
CA ALA A 488 -23.75 5.51 2.32
C ALA A 488 -23.86 4.12 1.68
N LEU A 489 -22.99 3.80 0.72
CA LEU A 489 -23.04 2.53 -0.02
C LEU A 489 -22.79 1.30 0.87
N PRO A 490 -21.82 1.31 1.82
CA PRO A 490 -21.52 0.11 2.60
C PRO A 490 -22.69 -0.37 3.48
N PRO A 491 -23.38 0.49 4.25
CA PRO A 491 -24.58 0.10 5.00
C PRO A 491 -25.75 -0.32 4.09
N LEU A 492 -25.92 0.32 2.93
CA LEU A 492 -26.95 -0.06 1.95
C LEU A 492 -26.66 -1.43 1.32
N LEU A 493 -25.39 -1.73 1.01
CA LEU A 493 -24.96 -3.03 0.50
C LEU A 493 -25.13 -4.12 1.57
N TRP A 494 -24.79 -3.82 2.83
CA TRP A 494 -25.02 -4.72 3.94
C TRP A 494 -26.51 -4.97 4.17
N TRP A 495 -27.32 -3.91 4.16
CA TRP A 495 -28.77 -4.01 4.31
C TRP A 495 -29.42 -4.82 3.19
N SER A 496 -29.09 -4.52 1.93
CA SER A 496 -29.58 -5.28 0.78
C SER A 496 -29.13 -6.74 0.81
N ALA A 497 -27.89 -7.02 1.23
CA ALA A 497 -27.40 -8.37 1.46
C ALA A 497 -28.23 -9.13 2.53
N CYS A 498 -28.54 -8.49 3.66
CA CYS A 498 -29.37 -9.08 4.71
C CYS A 498 -30.81 -9.32 4.22
N ALA A 499 -31.37 -8.38 3.44
CA ALA A 499 -32.70 -8.50 2.86
C ALA A 499 -32.80 -9.68 1.88
N LEU A 500 -31.81 -9.83 0.99
CA LEU A 500 -31.76 -10.89 -0.02
C LEU A 500 -31.57 -12.30 0.57
N THR A 501 -30.95 -12.39 1.75
CA THR A 501 -30.66 -13.68 2.41
C THR A 501 -31.73 -14.14 3.39
N GLY A 502 -32.83 -13.38 3.51
CA GLY A 502 -33.92 -13.72 4.42
C GLY A 502 -33.51 -13.69 5.90
N VAL A 503 -32.47 -12.94 6.26
CA VAL A 503 -32.12 -12.69 7.67
C VAL A 503 -33.34 -12.06 8.34
N PRO A 504 -33.90 -12.64 9.41
CA PRO A 504 -35.11 -12.11 10.00
C PRO A 504 -34.85 -10.69 10.51
N TRP A 505 -35.57 -9.75 9.90
CA TRP A 505 -35.55 -8.30 10.15
C TRP A 505 -35.74 -7.94 11.62
N ALA A 506 -36.35 -8.82 12.40
CA ALA A 506 -36.55 -8.66 13.84
C ALA A 506 -35.27 -8.43 14.65
N LEU A 507 -34.08 -8.83 14.15
CA LEU A 507 -32.80 -8.57 14.81
C LEU A 507 -32.18 -7.20 14.47
N MET A 508 -32.64 -6.55 13.39
CA MET A 508 -32.22 -5.21 12.98
C MET A 508 -33.36 -4.22 13.21
N THR A 509 -33.50 -3.77 14.47
CA THR A 509 -34.39 -2.64 14.74
C THR A 509 -33.89 -1.40 13.98
N PRO A 510 -34.78 -0.51 13.52
CA PRO A 510 -34.38 0.73 12.84
C PRO A 510 -33.32 1.51 13.62
N GLU A 511 -33.42 1.51 14.95
CA GLU A 511 -32.46 2.13 15.87
C GLU A 511 -31.06 1.53 15.76
N ARG A 512 -30.94 0.20 15.66
CA ARG A 512 -29.64 -0.45 15.46
C ARG A 512 -29.05 -0.05 14.12
N VAL A 513 -29.84 -0.07 13.05
CA VAL A 513 -29.37 0.32 11.70
C VAL A 513 -28.94 1.78 11.67
N VAL A 514 -29.74 2.68 12.26
CA VAL A 514 -29.42 4.11 12.36
C VAL A 514 -28.18 4.33 13.21
N GLY A 515 -28.08 3.70 14.38
CA GLY A 515 -26.90 3.84 15.25
C GLY A 515 -25.62 3.33 14.59
N LEU A 516 -25.72 2.22 13.86
CA LEU A 516 -24.64 1.63 13.09
C LEU A 516 -24.19 2.54 11.92
N TYR A 517 -25.15 3.17 11.25
CA TYR A 517 -24.91 4.13 10.17
C TYR A 517 -24.27 5.42 10.70
N VAL A 518 -24.82 5.97 11.79
CA VAL A 518 -24.30 7.19 12.42
C VAL A 518 -22.91 6.95 12.98
N LEU A 519 -22.65 5.78 13.58
CA LEU A 519 -21.32 5.38 14.02
C LEU A 519 -20.34 5.38 12.84
N ALA A 520 -20.68 4.66 11.76
CA ALA A 520 -19.83 4.56 10.60
C ALA A 520 -19.57 5.92 9.95
N ALA A 521 -20.63 6.68 9.66
CA ALA A 521 -20.53 7.99 9.04
C ALA A 521 -19.76 8.99 9.93
N GLY A 522 -20.02 9.00 11.25
CA GLY A 522 -19.35 9.87 12.22
C GLY A 522 -17.86 9.58 12.32
N THR A 523 -17.46 8.32 12.50
CA THR A 523 -16.04 7.93 12.55
C THR A 523 -15.34 8.22 11.22
N ALA A 524 -15.97 7.96 10.08
CA ALA A 524 -15.37 8.28 8.79
C ALA A 524 -15.19 9.77 8.57
N LEU A 525 -16.17 10.59 8.94
CA LEU A 525 -16.07 12.03 8.84
C LEU A 525 -14.91 12.53 9.71
N LEU A 526 -14.78 11.99 10.93
CA LEU A 526 -13.66 12.28 11.82
C LEU A 526 -12.32 11.87 11.18
N VAL A 527 -12.21 10.65 10.67
CA VAL A 527 -11.03 10.12 9.97
C VAL A 527 -10.64 10.98 8.78
N PHE A 528 -11.63 11.32 7.95
CA PHE A 528 -11.46 12.18 6.79
C PHE A 528 -10.99 13.57 7.21
N ALA A 529 -11.65 14.19 8.19
CA ALA A 529 -11.34 15.55 8.63
C ALA A 529 -9.97 15.65 9.30
N VAL A 530 -9.60 14.66 10.14
CA VAL A 530 -8.26 14.57 10.73
C VAL A 530 -7.23 14.34 9.64
N GLY A 531 -7.46 13.42 8.71
CA GLY A 531 -6.52 13.15 7.62
C GLY A 531 -6.34 14.33 6.69
N PHE A 532 -7.43 15.04 6.40
CA PHE A 532 -7.43 16.26 5.63
C PHE A 532 -6.68 17.39 6.36
N LEU A 533 -6.93 17.58 7.66
CA LEU A 533 -6.21 18.55 8.49
C LEU A 533 -4.71 18.22 8.55
N CYS A 534 -4.32 16.96 8.79
CA CYS A 534 -2.93 16.51 8.75
C CYS A 534 -2.29 16.74 7.38
N SER A 535 -3.04 16.56 6.29
CA SER A 535 -2.56 16.84 4.93
C SER A 535 -2.32 18.33 4.71
N MET A 536 -3.09 19.22 5.32
CA MET A 536 -2.87 20.67 5.28
C MET A 536 -1.70 21.11 6.14
N LEU A 537 -1.52 20.48 7.31
CA LEU A 537 -0.44 20.79 8.25
C LEU A 537 0.92 20.24 7.82
N THR A 538 0.96 19.22 6.94
CA THR A 538 2.20 18.58 6.49
C THR A 538 2.34 18.66 4.98
N THR A 539 3.51 19.03 4.47
CA THR A 539 3.78 19.10 3.02
C THR A 539 3.98 17.73 2.38
N ASN A 540 4.20 16.69 3.20
CA ASN A 540 4.43 15.33 2.73
C ASN A 540 3.18 14.47 3.01
N PRO A 541 2.51 13.93 1.97
CA PRO A 541 1.30 13.14 2.10
C PRO A 541 1.52 11.82 2.86
N VAL A 542 2.73 11.28 2.86
CA VAL A 542 3.09 10.07 3.63
C VAL A 542 3.15 10.38 5.11
N THR A 543 3.75 11.51 5.49
CA THR A 543 3.67 11.99 6.88
C THR A 543 2.25 12.36 7.26
N ALA A 544 1.46 12.96 6.35
CA ALA A 544 0.05 13.23 6.61
C ALA A 544 -0.68 11.92 6.94
N THR A 545 -0.53 10.90 6.09
CA THR A 545 -1.13 9.58 6.27
C THR A 545 -0.63 8.93 7.56
N GLY A 546 0.67 8.98 7.83
CA GLY A 546 1.29 8.45 9.05
C GLY A 546 0.75 9.13 10.31
N TRP A 547 0.69 10.46 10.34
CA TRP A 547 0.10 11.22 11.45
C TRP A 547 -1.40 11.00 11.57
N THR A 548 -2.10 10.81 10.46
CA THR A 548 -3.52 10.42 10.46
C THR A 548 -3.67 9.06 11.12
N LEU A 549 -2.88 8.07 10.70
CA LEU A 549 -2.91 6.73 11.28
C LEU A 549 -2.49 6.74 12.75
N VAL A 550 -1.50 7.53 13.15
CA VAL A 550 -1.09 7.69 14.56
C VAL A 550 -2.19 8.39 15.36
N ALA A 551 -2.81 9.44 14.83
CA ALA A 551 -3.92 10.14 15.49
C ALA A 551 -5.14 9.22 15.63
N LEU A 552 -5.46 8.44 14.59
CA LEU A 552 -6.52 7.44 14.63
C LEU A 552 -6.19 6.32 15.60
N PHE A 553 -4.97 5.79 15.56
CA PHE A 553 -4.52 4.76 16.48
C PHE A 553 -4.56 5.26 17.93
N GLY A 554 -4.13 6.50 18.17
CA GLY A 554 -4.26 7.19 19.45
C GLY A 554 -5.71 7.34 19.88
N LEU A 555 -6.58 7.85 19.02
CA LEU A 555 -8.02 7.99 19.28
C LEU A 555 -8.72 6.64 19.56
N ASN A 556 -8.21 5.54 19.03
CA ASN A 556 -8.77 4.19 19.25
C ASN A 556 -8.16 3.46 20.46
N ILE A 557 -6.85 3.61 20.71
CA ILE A 557 -6.14 2.89 21.78
C ILE A 557 -6.12 3.66 23.10
N ILE A 558 -6.00 4.99 23.06
CA ILE A 558 -5.96 5.81 24.29
C ILE A 558 -7.21 5.55 25.13
N PRO A 559 -8.45 5.50 24.59
CA PRO A 559 -9.63 5.15 25.40
C PRO A 559 -9.58 3.72 25.98
N LEU A 560 -9.07 2.74 25.24
CA LEU A 560 -8.96 1.34 25.70
C LEU A 560 -7.93 1.17 26.82
N VAL A 561 -6.82 1.91 26.76
CA VAL A 561 -5.75 1.89 27.77
C VAL A 561 -6.06 2.82 28.95
N TRP A 562 -6.84 3.88 28.74
CA TRP A 562 -7.22 4.83 29.78
C TRP A 562 -8.44 4.40 30.61
N LEU A 563 -9.33 3.55 30.06
CA LEU A 563 -10.47 3.00 30.80
C LEU A 563 -10.05 2.36 32.14
N PRO A 564 -9.00 1.53 32.22
CA PRO A 564 -8.53 0.97 33.50
C PRO A 564 -7.80 1.96 34.42
N LEU A 565 -7.13 2.97 33.83
CA LEU A 565 -6.25 3.90 34.56
C LEU A 565 -7.02 5.01 35.30
N PHE A 566 -8.16 5.48 34.75
CA PHE A 566 -9.00 6.49 35.42
C PHE A 566 -10.16 5.91 36.24
N THR A 567 -10.56 4.66 36.00
CA THR A 567 -11.56 3.97 36.84
C THR A 567 -11.04 3.68 38.26
N GLY A 568 -9.73 3.78 38.50
CA GLY A 568 -9.13 3.51 39.81
C GLY A 568 -9.44 4.51 40.93
N ASN A 569 -10.09 5.65 40.67
CA ASN A 569 -10.30 6.68 41.71
C ASN A 569 -11.70 7.35 41.77
N VAL A 570 -12.66 7.02 40.88
CA VAL A 570 -13.90 7.83 40.79
C VAL A 570 -15.22 7.05 40.57
N VAL A 571 -15.30 5.73 40.72
CA VAL A 571 -16.55 5.01 40.42
C VAL A 571 -17.29 4.56 41.68
N GLY A 572 -18.09 5.46 42.25
CA GLY A 572 -19.26 5.08 43.05
C GLY A 572 -20.47 4.84 42.13
N PRO A 573 -21.55 4.18 42.62
CA PRO A 573 -22.75 3.81 41.85
C PRO A 573 -23.58 4.99 41.28
N GLY A 574 -23.07 6.21 41.31
CA GLY A 574 -23.64 7.40 40.66
C GLY A 574 -22.62 8.26 39.90
N SER A 575 -21.37 7.83 39.77
CA SER A 575 -20.28 8.63 39.18
C SER A 575 -19.62 7.93 38.02
N ALA A 576 -20.30 7.94 36.87
CA ALA A 576 -19.62 7.76 35.58
C ALA A 576 -20.46 8.40 34.47
N PHE A 577 -20.40 9.73 34.36
CA PHE A 577 -20.51 10.39 33.06
C PHE A 577 -19.20 10.12 32.29
N PHE A 578 -18.86 8.84 32.10
CA PHE A 578 -17.71 8.46 31.28
C PHE A 578 -18.17 8.56 29.84
N LEU A 579 -17.78 9.65 29.18
CA LEU A 579 -17.95 9.81 27.75
C LEU A 579 -17.13 8.71 27.06
N ASP A 580 -17.82 7.65 26.69
CA ASP A 580 -17.21 6.50 26.06
C ASP A 580 -16.95 6.81 24.58
N PHE A 581 -15.73 7.26 24.31
CA PHE A 581 -15.28 7.65 22.97
C PHE A 581 -14.66 6.50 22.17
N SER A 582 -14.84 5.25 22.60
CA SER A 582 -14.33 4.10 21.85
C SER A 582 -15.35 3.65 20.78
N PRO A 583 -14.93 3.45 19.51
CA PRO A 583 -15.81 2.86 18.51
C PRO A 583 -16.15 1.41 18.81
N LEU A 584 -15.33 0.71 19.62
CA LEU A 584 -15.61 -0.67 20.04
C LEU A 584 -16.73 -0.73 21.06
N SER A 585 -16.77 0.17 22.03
CA SER A 585 -17.84 0.26 23.02
C SER A 585 -19.13 0.76 22.40
N ALA A 586 -19.06 1.75 21.50
CA ALA A 586 -20.21 2.18 20.71
C ALA A 586 -20.73 1.04 19.81
N GLY A 587 -19.84 0.27 19.19
CA GLY A 587 -20.20 -0.95 18.46
C GLY A 587 -20.86 -2.01 19.34
N TYR A 588 -20.38 -2.20 20.58
CA TYR A 588 -20.99 -3.09 21.57
C TYR A 588 -22.39 -2.61 21.98
N ALA A 589 -22.56 -1.31 22.25
CA ALA A 589 -23.85 -0.70 22.59
C ALA A 589 -24.89 -0.88 21.49
N ILE A 590 -24.49 -0.76 20.22
CA ILE A 590 -25.39 -0.99 19.07
C ILE A 590 -25.73 -2.48 18.95
N ALA A 591 -24.76 -3.35 19.17
CA ALA A 591 -24.96 -4.79 19.11
C ALA A 591 -25.90 -5.31 20.21
N ARG A 592 -25.81 -4.70 21.40
CA ARG A 592 -26.46 -5.16 22.63
C ARG A 592 -27.03 -3.96 23.40
N PRO A 593 -28.09 -3.32 22.88
CA PRO A 593 -28.69 -2.16 23.52
C PRO A 593 -29.23 -2.55 24.90
N GLY A 594 -28.78 -1.85 25.93
CA GLY A 594 -29.20 -2.07 27.31
C GLY A 594 -28.51 -3.22 28.03
N GLU A 595 -27.63 -4.01 27.38
CA GLU A 595 -26.80 -4.97 28.13
C GLU A 595 -25.55 -4.27 28.67
N PRO A 596 -25.22 -4.43 29.96
CA PRO A 596 -23.97 -3.92 30.48
C PRO A 596 -22.77 -4.68 29.86
N PHE A 597 -21.69 -3.93 29.63
CA PHE A 597 -20.36 -4.44 29.36
C PHE A 597 -19.70 -4.70 30.71
N SER A 598 -19.62 -5.98 31.10
CA SER A 598 -19.00 -6.40 32.35
C SER A 598 -17.47 -6.32 32.24
N LEU A 599 -16.84 -5.56 33.13
CA LEU A 599 -15.40 -5.51 33.30
C LEU A 599 -15.06 -6.07 34.67
N ASP A 600 -14.30 -7.17 34.67
CA ASP A 600 -13.83 -7.80 35.90
C ASP A 600 -12.46 -7.20 36.25
N ARG A 601 -12.34 -6.66 37.47
CA ARG A 601 -11.09 -6.10 37.97
C ARG A 601 -10.81 -6.68 39.35
N TYR A 602 -9.54 -6.99 39.60
CA TYR A 602 -9.09 -7.35 40.95
C TYR A 602 -8.70 -6.08 41.72
N GLU A 603 -9.38 -5.81 42.83
CA GLU A 603 -9.01 -4.80 43.82
C GLU A 603 -8.46 -5.52 45.07
N GLY A 604 -7.14 -5.69 45.09
CA GLY A 604 -6.51 -6.64 46.03
C GLY A 604 -6.81 -8.08 45.63
N ASP A 605 -7.24 -8.90 46.58
CA ASP A 605 -7.65 -10.30 46.35
C ASP A 605 -9.14 -10.46 46.00
N LEU A 606 -9.90 -9.36 45.96
CA LEU A 606 -11.33 -9.38 45.68
C LEU A 606 -11.60 -9.02 44.21
N GLU A 607 -12.39 -9.87 43.54
CA GLU A 607 -12.90 -9.63 42.20
C GLU A 607 -14.08 -8.66 42.29
N ALA A 608 -13.90 -7.45 41.75
CA ALA A 608 -14.92 -6.43 41.62
C ALA A 608 -15.48 -6.46 40.19
N HIS A 609 -16.78 -6.69 40.09
CA HIS A 609 -17.51 -6.68 38.83
C HIS A 609 -18.08 -5.28 38.57
N TYR A 610 -17.70 -4.68 37.43
CA TYR A 610 -18.24 -3.40 37.00
C TYR A 610 -19.15 -3.58 35.80
N GLU A 611 -20.38 -3.08 35.90
CA GLU A 611 -21.32 -3.04 34.79
C GLU A 611 -21.30 -1.64 34.15
N HIS A 612 -20.73 -1.55 32.94
CA HIS A 612 -20.77 -0.32 32.16
C HIS A 612 -21.90 -0.39 31.13
N LEU A 613 -22.77 0.61 31.02
CA LEU A 613 -23.81 0.67 29.99
C LEU A 613 -23.35 1.61 28.87
N PRO A 614 -22.63 1.12 27.84
CA PRO A 614 -22.14 1.97 26.77
C PRO A 614 -23.32 2.52 25.96
N SER A 615 -23.19 3.76 25.50
CA SER A 615 -24.14 4.38 24.58
C SER A 615 -23.41 4.88 23.33
N TRP A 616 -23.90 4.49 22.16
CA TRP A 616 -23.29 4.87 20.88
C TRP A 616 -23.56 6.34 20.50
N GLU A 617 -24.60 6.94 21.08
CA GLU A 617 -25.02 8.32 20.82
C GLU A 617 -23.94 9.32 21.22
N HIS A 618 -23.30 9.13 22.38
CA HIS A 618 -22.22 10.01 22.85
C HIS A 618 -21.00 9.94 21.93
N TYR A 619 -20.61 8.75 21.50
CA TYR A 619 -19.54 8.56 20.53
C TYR A 619 -19.87 9.25 19.19
N ALA A 620 -21.09 9.06 18.69
CA ALA A 620 -21.55 9.65 17.44
C ALA A 620 -21.49 11.18 17.47
N VAL A 621 -22.03 11.79 18.53
CA VAL A 621 -21.99 13.25 18.74
C VAL A 621 -20.54 13.73 18.81
N PHE A 622 -19.66 13.05 19.55
CA PHE A 622 -18.25 13.39 19.64
C PHE A 622 -17.55 13.34 18.27
N ALA A 623 -17.69 12.24 17.54
CA ALA A 623 -17.05 12.06 16.24
C ALA A 623 -17.54 13.10 15.22
N LEU A 624 -18.85 13.41 15.22
CA LEU A 624 -19.42 14.45 14.37
C LEU A 624 -18.91 15.86 14.74
N VAL A 625 -18.88 16.21 16.03
CA VAL A 625 -18.45 17.54 16.49
C VAL A 625 -16.95 17.75 16.23
N ILE A 626 -16.10 16.80 16.62
CA ILE A 626 -14.65 16.89 16.38
C ILE A 626 -14.37 16.84 14.88
N GLY A 627 -15.03 15.95 14.13
CA GLY A 627 -14.90 15.87 12.67
C GLY A 627 -15.27 17.19 11.99
N ALA A 628 -16.39 17.80 12.38
CA ALA A 628 -16.79 19.11 11.87
C ALA A 628 -15.77 20.21 12.22
N ALA A 629 -15.27 20.24 13.47
CA ALA A 629 -14.25 21.20 13.90
C ALA A 629 -12.94 21.06 13.09
N CYS A 630 -12.44 19.83 12.91
CA CYS A 630 -11.27 19.56 12.08
C CYS A 630 -11.48 19.96 10.62
N LEU A 631 -12.67 19.71 10.07
CA LEU A 631 -13.01 20.09 8.70
C LEU A 631 -13.03 21.61 8.53
N VAL A 632 -13.67 22.33 9.46
CA VAL A 632 -13.66 23.81 9.47
C VAL A 632 -12.24 24.35 9.55
N ALA A 633 -11.41 23.83 10.46
CA ALA A 633 -10.02 24.23 10.59
C ALA A 633 -9.22 24.01 9.28
N ALA A 634 -9.39 22.85 8.65
CA ALA A 634 -8.71 22.53 7.40
C ALA A 634 -9.19 23.40 6.23
N VAL A 635 -10.49 23.74 6.16
CA VAL A 635 -11.04 24.70 5.19
C VAL A 635 -10.47 26.10 5.41
N VAL A 636 -10.41 26.57 6.67
CA VAL A 636 -9.81 27.88 7.01
C VAL A 636 -8.34 27.94 6.59
N LEU A 637 -7.56 26.89 6.86
CA LEU A 637 -6.16 26.78 6.42
C LEU A 637 -6.05 26.83 4.89
N ALA A 638 -6.90 26.09 4.17
CA ALA A 638 -6.93 26.09 2.71
C ALA A 638 -7.27 27.47 2.12
N VAL A 639 -8.24 28.19 2.71
CA VAL A 639 -8.59 29.56 2.30
C VAL A 639 -7.43 30.52 2.56
N ARG A 640 -6.76 30.40 3.71
CA ARG A 640 -5.59 31.22 4.04
C ARG A 640 -4.43 30.97 3.08
N GLU A 641 -4.14 29.72 2.74
CA GLU A 641 -3.11 29.36 1.76
C GLU A 641 -3.45 29.93 0.37
N ARG A 642 -4.72 29.86 -0.06
CA ARG A 642 -5.18 30.49 -1.32
C ARG A 642 -5.02 32.02 -1.33
N ARG A 643 -5.30 32.70 -0.21
CA ARG A 643 -5.12 34.16 -0.09
C ARG A 643 -3.65 34.54 -0.15
N ALA A 644 -2.78 33.84 0.59
CA ALA A 644 -1.34 34.04 0.55
C ALA A 644 -0.77 33.84 -0.87
N GLN A 645 -1.28 32.86 -1.60
CA GLN A 645 -0.91 32.66 -3.01
C GLN A 645 -1.43 33.75 -3.95
N ALA A 646 -2.57 34.38 -3.65
CA ALA A 646 -3.09 35.51 -4.43
C ALA A 646 -2.31 36.79 -4.15
N GLU A 647 -1.95 37.05 -2.89
CA GLU A 647 -1.10 38.17 -2.47
C GLU A 647 0.31 38.06 -3.03
N ALA A 648 0.91 36.86 -3.05
CA ALA A 648 2.23 36.67 -3.65
C ALA A 648 2.26 36.87 -5.18
N ARG A 649 1.10 36.93 -5.84
CA ARG A 649 0.99 37.22 -7.28
C ARG A 649 0.73 38.70 -7.59
N ALA A 650 0.14 39.41 -6.64
CA ALA A 650 -0.13 40.84 -6.77
C ALA A 650 1.15 41.63 -6.45
#